data_AF-W5LZD3-F1
#
_entry.id   AF-W5LZD3-F1
#
_cell.length_a   1.000
_cell.length_b   1.000
_cell.length_c   1.000
_cell.angle_alpha   90.00
_cell.angle_beta   90.00
_cell.angle_gamma   90.00
#
_symmetry.space_group_name_H-M   'P 1'
#
loop_
_entity.id
_entity.type
_entity.pdbx_description
1 polymer ?
#
loop_
_entity_poly.entity_id
_entity_poly.type
_entity_poly.pdbx_seq_one_letter_code
_entity_poly.pdbx_strand_id
1 'polypeptide(L)'
;MEEPEERAELGDIAQRLREDGLTPGATADERLRHLWRLFLRSEGSLLSVTQDLQALRTQQAAEMKEVENYVDHIRNLSEERETLTAEYERENEQLRLDLQQLRVQQAEAQLKEVEEMLEQEGLEEITHSSPSEQIAYLLVERATLLEKLEAAERKLDTQSLTGSLREVHLQEELDQIRQTLEEELRQQRESMQRTKETMNKAHGAELSDERLARQRLERDLDEASRRLAMAHEEIRRLSDELDSARQAGGQCEPELQRANEEVELLKEEVAKLKERDVTELQKAKEQNDRLDREILALRARVRHLDAERRSLLDTVLHSPFSLSFLSHTASVQQGTSTVRFECALLDEDVTDCGRRCRQEAEDQACRLRELQRRLLKLQAEHEELVERNEELEALLGEAQNRSKEERERHEGEAEGMRRKIKRLEGELSQLSQDLEGPQLKRMFLSTEDQLKSSSQEKLAVLEGRLTEEQEWRKQLEVDLTAAQGTLKKEREELHRSQGELRSLRMETQALRAGLQESRSLSTSLTQLQGEKDLLEHKVSELERAQARLESDLELQRTASRGAQEELRQSRARASELRAQVGGLKAEVGSLERDRNALRDALAEGRAQLAELQKQLNEGAQDRLRRQEEKQRLSLELQCVREQLHSAREEGRRLRQEAGRDLGSAPPDRPRDEGASQLVSLKVEMGRLQTTLEEERLLASQHQLALQAQISEAQARAKSQDALLQQKGEECRQIRQDAQRTQSLFTSAERELRYEREKNLDLKKHNALLDQEKLRVCAELKQAQARLTQLEQSSASLGGELERVQQRARELELEMARGCQSRQAQHSLEEELCSERARLLAADKKKRQVLELQQQLKSALHQLRLEETRASEADRLHRESKDMAQTLGALRAKLQEEQLQRKRLEQREEELQQQARSLREREASLTRATSELGLRLQQQEARLGVQQAEHSAAEEEHRHTQKANQNLAEQLLSCQQESERLQEELQQVLQQLDLQVRKYDEKQAQHKAKLRKAKQVFVKETSERDGRIQQLENDLALAHSLAEKEQDWIKKVTEENEKLLLEKRHLLKKLSEEEEVGHMNMRTTSTIQHRVNFLEGENRQLQDRTLQLSTQVGALERALRNVQSVCSMEELKKMFPAESLLLNGSVLQPTNPSLAPGMCSPLGILDVIRRVKTGEHPEIGNASLSQPSEIGYLNVTSTAGPTAAREHEDTPSLGSDEV
;
A
#
# COMPACT_ATOMS: atom_id res chain seq x y z
N MET A 1 -65.14 -36.25 4.39
CA MET A 1 -64.29 -37.31 3.79
C MET A 1 -62.97 -37.49 4.55
N GLU A 2 -62.70 -36.70 5.59
CA GLU A 2 -61.40 -36.52 6.26
C GLU A 2 -61.02 -37.64 7.26
N GLU A 3 -61.98 -38.45 7.72
CA GLU A 3 -61.73 -39.51 8.72
C GLU A 3 -60.55 -40.48 8.45
N PRO A 4 -60.17 -40.90 7.22
CA PRO A 4 -59.05 -41.80 7.02
C PRO A 4 -57.68 -41.09 7.16
N GLU A 5 -57.61 -39.80 6.88
CA GLU A 5 -56.36 -39.02 6.96
C GLU A 5 -56.08 -38.64 8.41
N GLU A 6 -57.09 -38.12 9.14
CA GLU A 6 -56.98 -37.87 10.59
C GLU A 6 -56.58 -39.13 11.38
N ARG A 7 -57.08 -40.31 10.98
CA ARG A 7 -56.71 -41.60 11.60
C ARG A 7 -55.30 -42.06 11.25
N ALA A 8 -54.76 -41.68 10.09
CA ALA A 8 -53.36 -41.92 9.75
C ALA A 8 -52.45 -41.01 10.57
N GLU A 9 -52.71 -39.69 10.60
CA GLU A 9 -51.93 -38.73 11.38
C GLU A 9 -51.93 -39.05 12.89
N LEU A 10 -53.10 -39.40 13.46
CA LEU A 10 -53.18 -39.85 14.85
C LEU A 10 -52.46 -41.18 15.08
N GLY A 11 -52.38 -42.05 14.07
CA GLY A 11 -51.59 -43.27 14.09
C GLY A 11 -50.09 -42.99 14.15
N ASP A 12 -49.60 -42.11 13.28
CA ASP A 12 -48.19 -41.70 13.19
C ASP A 12 -47.76 -40.94 14.46
N ILE A 13 -48.60 -40.03 14.98
CA ILE A 13 -48.36 -39.37 16.27
C ILE A 13 -48.32 -40.39 17.41
N ALA A 14 -49.24 -41.36 17.43
CA ALA A 14 -49.26 -42.41 18.46
C ALA A 14 -48.09 -43.40 18.30
N GLN A 15 -47.52 -43.58 17.12
CA GLN A 15 -46.27 -44.31 16.89
C GLN A 15 -45.08 -43.51 17.41
N ARG A 16 -44.92 -42.26 16.99
CA ARG A 16 -43.77 -41.42 17.37
C ARG A 16 -43.68 -41.16 18.87
N LEU A 17 -44.83 -41.06 19.57
CA LEU A 17 -44.86 -41.00 21.03
C LEU A 17 -44.36 -42.29 21.70
N ARG A 18 -44.53 -43.47 21.08
CA ARG A 18 -43.98 -44.74 21.58
C ARG A 18 -42.48 -44.86 21.30
N GLU A 19 -42.02 -44.37 20.15
CA GLU A 19 -40.59 -44.26 19.80
C GLU A 19 -39.85 -43.34 20.80
N ASP A 20 -40.48 -42.22 21.19
CA ASP A 20 -40.03 -41.34 22.29
C ASP A 20 -40.13 -41.95 23.71
N GLY A 21 -40.59 -43.20 23.84
CA GLY A 21 -40.64 -43.94 25.10
C GLY A 21 -41.86 -43.69 26.00
N LEU A 22 -42.93 -43.03 25.52
CA LEU A 22 -44.18 -42.94 26.29
C LEU A 22 -44.95 -44.27 26.27
N THR A 23 -45.38 -44.70 27.45
CA THR A 23 -46.14 -45.95 27.57
C THR A 23 -47.53 -45.84 26.95
N PRO A 24 -48.11 -46.91 26.38
CA PRO A 24 -49.47 -46.88 25.81
C PRO A 24 -50.57 -46.50 26.79
N GLY A 25 -50.33 -46.62 28.10
CA GLY A 25 -51.23 -46.21 29.18
C GLY A 25 -51.08 -44.75 29.65
N ALA A 26 -50.12 -43.99 29.12
CA ALA A 26 -49.93 -42.58 29.49
C ALA A 26 -51.20 -41.75 29.22
N THR A 27 -51.53 -40.86 30.15
CA THR A 27 -52.72 -40.00 30.07
C THR A 27 -52.63 -38.99 28.93
N ALA A 28 -53.78 -38.42 28.52
CA ALA A 28 -53.82 -37.36 27.50
C ALA A 28 -52.94 -36.16 27.90
N ASP A 29 -52.97 -35.79 29.19
CA ASP A 29 -52.16 -34.72 29.77
C ASP A 29 -50.65 -34.98 29.62
N GLU A 30 -50.19 -36.20 29.88
CA GLU A 30 -48.76 -36.55 29.75
C GLU A 30 -48.30 -36.52 28.29
N ARG A 31 -49.14 -37.01 27.36
CA ARG A 31 -48.87 -36.95 25.91
C ARG A 31 -48.82 -35.51 25.41
N LEU A 32 -49.80 -34.68 25.78
CA LEU A 32 -49.85 -33.25 25.42
C LEU A 32 -48.64 -32.49 25.97
N ARG A 33 -48.27 -32.71 27.25
CA ARG A 33 -47.08 -32.11 27.87
C ARG A 33 -45.78 -32.56 27.22
N HIS A 34 -45.74 -33.75 26.60
CA HIS A 34 -44.59 -34.21 25.82
C HIS A 34 -44.55 -33.59 24.42
N LEU A 35 -45.65 -33.64 23.67
CA LEU A 35 -45.79 -32.97 22.37
C LEU A 35 -45.46 -31.47 22.46
N TRP A 36 -45.90 -30.78 23.52
CA TRP A 36 -45.57 -29.38 23.75
C TRP A 36 -44.07 -29.15 24.02
N ARG A 37 -43.40 -30.06 24.73
CA ARG A 37 -41.94 -30.01 24.95
C ARG A 37 -41.15 -30.34 23.68
N LEU A 38 -41.66 -31.22 22.81
CA LEU A 38 -41.09 -31.44 21.48
C LEU A 38 -41.26 -30.20 20.59
N PHE A 39 -42.46 -29.63 20.55
CA PHE A 39 -42.77 -28.43 19.77
C PHE A 39 -41.82 -27.28 20.14
N LEU A 40 -41.75 -26.90 21.42
CA LEU A 40 -40.85 -25.85 21.89
C LEU A 40 -39.36 -26.13 21.60
N ARG A 41 -38.93 -27.40 21.60
CA ARG A 41 -37.56 -27.79 21.21
C ARG A 41 -37.35 -27.65 19.70
N SER A 42 -38.31 -28.06 18.89
CA SER A 42 -38.24 -27.93 17.42
C SER A 42 -38.30 -26.47 16.98
N GLU A 43 -39.12 -25.64 17.64
CA GLU A 43 -39.21 -24.20 17.45
C GLU A 43 -37.90 -23.51 17.84
N GLY A 44 -37.35 -23.81 19.03
CA GLY A 44 -36.03 -23.31 19.44
C GLY A 44 -34.89 -23.75 18.51
N SER A 45 -34.92 -24.99 18.02
CA SER A 45 -33.93 -25.49 17.04
C SER A 45 -34.08 -24.83 15.67
N LEU A 46 -35.31 -24.59 15.22
CA LEU A 46 -35.59 -23.87 13.97
C LEU A 46 -35.12 -22.42 14.07
N LEU A 47 -35.35 -21.76 15.20
CA LEU A 47 -34.88 -20.40 15.47
C LEU A 47 -33.35 -20.33 15.49
N SER A 48 -32.66 -21.28 16.12
CA SER A 48 -31.19 -21.38 16.05
C SER A 48 -30.72 -21.51 14.60
N VAL A 49 -31.19 -22.53 13.87
CA VAL A 49 -30.78 -22.76 12.48
C VAL A 49 -31.11 -21.57 11.57
N THR A 50 -32.19 -20.84 11.84
CA THR A 50 -32.53 -19.60 11.12
C THR A 50 -31.55 -18.46 11.44
N GLN A 51 -31.14 -18.31 12.70
CA GLN A 51 -30.12 -17.35 13.12
C GLN A 51 -28.73 -17.72 12.55
N ASP A 52 -28.34 -19.00 12.59
CA ASP A 52 -27.09 -19.52 12.04
C ASP A 52 -27.03 -19.29 10.51
N LEU A 53 -28.14 -19.56 9.81
CA LEU A 53 -28.26 -19.32 8.36
C LEU A 53 -28.27 -17.81 8.03
N GLN A 54 -28.86 -16.98 8.89
CA GLN A 54 -28.81 -15.52 8.74
C GLN A 54 -27.39 -14.98 8.99
N ALA A 55 -26.66 -15.52 9.96
CA ALA A 55 -25.27 -15.18 10.23
C ALA A 55 -24.34 -15.58 9.07
N LEU A 56 -24.53 -16.79 8.52
CA LEU A 56 -23.84 -17.24 7.29
C LEU A 56 -24.13 -16.33 6.10
N ARG A 57 -25.37 -15.84 5.94
CA ARG A 57 -25.72 -14.85 4.90
C ARG A 57 -25.04 -13.51 5.11
N THR A 58 -24.95 -13.00 6.34
CA THR A 58 -24.24 -11.74 6.62
C THR A 58 -22.73 -11.89 6.47
N GLN A 59 -22.17 -13.05 6.81
CA GLN A 59 -20.76 -13.36 6.53
C GLN A 59 -20.51 -13.42 5.02
N GLN A 60 -21.31 -14.15 4.26
CA GLN A 60 -21.18 -14.23 2.79
C GLN A 60 -21.33 -12.84 2.15
N ALA A 61 -22.21 -11.97 2.65
CA ALA A 61 -22.34 -10.61 2.16
C ALA A 61 -21.11 -9.73 2.48
N ALA A 62 -20.46 -9.93 3.64
CA ALA A 62 -19.21 -9.26 3.98
C ALA A 62 -18.05 -9.76 3.10
N GLU A 63 -17.91 -11.08 2.93
CA GLU A 63 -16.90 -11.71 2.05
C GLU A 63 -17.07 -11.27 0.59
N MET A 64 -18.32 -11.15 0.10
CA MET A 64 -18.59 -10.58 -1.23
C MET A 64 -18.16 -9.11 -1.32
N LYS A 65 -18.46 -8.27 -0.31
CA LYS A 65 -18.05 -6.86 -0.29
C LYS A 65 -16.52 -6.71 -0.21
N GLU A 66 -15.82 -7.62 0.49
CA GLU A 66 -14.36 -7.67 0.46
C GLU A 66 -13.83 -8.03 -0.95
N VAL A 67 -14.43 -9.02 -1.62
CA VAL A 67 -14.06 -9.37 -3.01
C VAL A 67 -14.33 -8.22 -3.98
N GLU A 68 -15.44 -7.49 -3.82
CA GLU A 68 -15.76 -6.28 -4.60
C GLU A 68 -14.68 -5.21 -4.38
N ASN A 69 -14.31 -4.90 -3.14
CA ASN A 69 -13.21 -3.97 -2.83
C ASN A 69 -11.86 -4.40 -3.45
N TYR A 70 -11.54 -5.71 -3.45
CA TYR A 70 -10.32 -6.21 -4.10
C TYR A 70 -10.38 -6.10 -5.63
N VAL A 71 -11.54 -6.34 -6.24
CA VAL A 71 -11.73 -6.18 -7.70
C VAL A 71 -11.58 -4.72 -8.11
N ASP A 72 -12.16 -3.78 -7.38
CA ASP A 72 -12.01 -2.35 -7.66
C ASP A 72 -10.59 -1.84 -7.39
N HIS A 73 -9.87 -2.37 -6.39
CA HIS A 73 -8.45 -2.07 -6.23
C HIS A 73 -7.61 -2.57 -7.42
N ILE A 74 -7.87 -3.79 -7.92
CA ILE A 74 -7.22 -4.34 -9.13
C ILE A 74 -7.59 -3.52 -10.38
N ARG A 75 -8.82 -3.00 -10.45
CA ARG A 75 -9.27 -2.10 -11.51
C ARG A 75 -8.47 -0.80 -11.51
N ASN A 76 -8.41 -0.11 -10.36
CA ASN A 76 -7.68 1.15 -10.21
C ASN A 76 -6.19 0.97 -10.58
N LEU A 77 -5.54 -0.10 -10.10
CA LEU A 77 -4.16 -0.43 -10.48
C LEU A 77 -3.98 -0.75 -11.97
N SER A 78 -5.03 -1.22 -12.66
CA SER A 78 -5.00 -1.45 -14.11
C SER A 78 -5.18 -0.15 -14.88
N GLU A 79 -6.06 0.74 -14.41
CA GLU A 79 -6.26 2.09 -14.97
C GLU A 79 -5.02 2.96 -14.77
N GLU A 80 -4.37 2.94 -13.60
CA GLU A 80 -3.07 3.59 -13.32
C GLU A 80 -1.95 3.06 -14.24
N ARG A 81 -1.92 1.75 -14.51
CA ARG A 81 -0.96 1.16 -15.47
C ARG A 81 -1.25 1.64 -16.89
N GLU A 82 -2.51 1.80 -17.27
CA GLU A 82 -2.92 2.23 -18.61
C GLU A 82 -2.70 3.73 -18.84
N THR A 83 -2.90 4.59 -17.84
CA THR A 83 -2.51 6.01 -17.92
C THR A 83 -0.99 6.16 -18.05
N LEU A 84 -0.20 5.48 -17.22
CA LEU A 84 1.27 5.46 -17.32
C LEU A 84 1.74 4.92 -18.69
N THR A 85 1.06 3.91 -19.23
CA THR A 85 1.38 3.38 -20.57
C THR A 85 1.12 4.43 -21.65
N ALA A 86 -0.04 5.10 -21.60
CA ALA A 86 -0.38 6.18 -22.53
C ALA A 86 0.55 7.40 -22.40
N GLU A 87 1.09 7.69 -21.22
CA GLU A 87 2.12 8.70 -21.01
C GLU A 87 3.45 8.31 -21.67
N TYR A 88 3.95 7.09 -21.42
CA TYR A 88 5.15 6.59 -22.12
C TYR A 88 4.98 6.50 -23.64
N GLU A 89 3.78 6.23 -24.14
CA GLU A 89 3.49 6.27 -25.59
C GLU A 89 3.56 7.69 -26.14
N ARG A 90 2.95 8.68 -25.46
CA ARG A 90 3.06 10.11 -25.83
C ARG A 90 4.50 10.62 -25.78
N GLU A 91 5.28 10.25 -24.76
CA GLU A 91 6.71 10.59 -24.69
C GLU A 91 7.49 9.95 -25.85
N ASN A 92 7.19 8.70 -26.20
CA ASN A 92 7.80 8.04 -27.36
C ASN A 92 7.41 8.71 -28.68
N GLU A 93 6.19 9.22 -28.83
CA GLU A 93 5.77 9.98 -30.00
C GLU A 93 6.44 11.35 -30.07
N GLN A 94 6.53 12.07 -28.95
CA GLN A 94 7.28 13.32 -28.87
C GLN A 94 8.76 13.12 -29.23
N LEU A 95 9.44 12.14 -28.64
CA LEU A 95 10.83 11.81 -28.97
C LEU A 95 11.02 11.39 -30.43
N ARG A 96 10.03 10.77 -31.08
CA ARG A 96 10.05 10.48 -32.52
C ARG A 96 9.90 11.75 -33.36
N LEU A 97 9.05 12.69 -32.95
CA LEU A 97 8.90 13.99 -33.60
C LEU A 97 10.18 14.83 -33.46
N ASP A 98 10.77 14.87 -32.27
CA ASP A 98 12.03 15.57 -31.99
C ASP A 98 13.19 14.97 -32.81
N LEU A 99 13.29 13.64 -32.90
CA LEU A 99 14.25 12.95 -33.76
C LEU A 99 14.00 13.18 -35.27
N GLN A 100 12.75 13.44 -35.69
CA GLN A 100 12.46 13.86 -37.07
C GLN A 100 12.87 15.32 -37.30
N GLN A 101 12.57 16.23 -36.37
CA GLN A 101 13.00 17.63 -36.44
C GLN A 101 14.53 17.75 -36.49
N LEU A 102 15.26 17.04 -35.63
CA LEU A 102 16.72 17.00 -35.64
C LEU A 102 17.28 16.49 -36.98
N ARG A 103 16.63 15.50 -37.62
CA ARG A 103 17.02 15.03 -38.96
C ARG A 103 16.75 16.06 -40.06
N VAL A 104 15.64 16.79 -39.98
CA VAL A 104 15.33 17.88 -40.93
C VAL A 104 16.34 19.02 -40.75
N GLN A 105 16.59 19.46 -39.52
CA GLN A 105 17.62 20.47 -39.21
C GLN A 105 19.02 20.06 -39.67
N GLN A 106 19.38 18.77 -39.50
CA GLN A 106 20.66 18.25 -39.98
C GLN A 106 20.73 18.20 -41.52
N ALA A 107 19.63 17.89 -42.21
CA ALA A 107 19.56 17.94 -43.67
C ALA A 107 19.58 19.38 -44.20
N GLU A 108 18.91 20.32 -43.54
CA GLU A 108 18.96 21.75 -43.87
C GLU A 108 20.37 22.33 -43.64
N ALA A 109 21.07 21.91 -42.59
CA ALA A 109 22.45 22.29 -42.34
C ALA A 109 23.40 21.74 -43.43
N GLN A 110 23.22 20.48 -43.84
CA GLN A 110 23.99 19.87 -44.94
C GLN A 110 23.67 20.52 -46.30
N LEU A 111 22.42 20.91 -46.56
CA LEU A 111 22.07 21.65 -47.76
C LEU A 111 22.73 23.04 -47.78
N LYS A 112 22.72 23.77 -46.65
CA LYS A 112 23.41 25.06 -46.53
C LYS A 112 24.93 24.92 -46.66
N GLU A 113 25.54 23.88 -46.11
CA GLU A 113 26.96 23.59 -46.31
C GLU A 113 27.29 23.36 -47.79
N VAL A 114 26.39 22.71 -48.55
CA VAL A 114 26.52 22.53 -50.00
C VAL A 114 26.25 23.83 -50.78
N GLU A 115 25.24 24.63 -50.40
CA GLU A 115 25.00 25.95 -51.00
C GLU A 115 26.21 26.88 -50.76
N GLU A 116 26.73 27.00 -49.53
CA GLU A 116 27.93 27.78 -49.20
C GLU A 116 29.18 27.30 -49.95
N MET A 117 29.34 25.99 -50.20
CA MET A 117 30.44 25.47 -51.03
C MET A 117 30.26 25.81 -52.52
N LEU A 118 29.04 25.76 -53.05
CA LEU A 118 28.76 26.14 -54.44
C LEU A 118 28.94 27.65 -54.66
N GLU A 119 28.50 28.49 -53.73
CA GLU A 119 28.75 29.93 -53.75
C GLU A 119 30.26 30.25 -53.70
N GLN A 120 31.04 29.56 -52.86
CA GLN A 120 32.49 29.76 -52.75
C GLN A 120 33.28 29.41 -54.04
N GLU A 121 32.80 28.45 -54.82
CA GLU A 121 33.37 28.08 -56.14
C GLU A 121 32.76 28.91 -57.30
N GLY A 122 31.85 29.86 -57.02
CA GLY A 122 31.23 30.73 -58.02
C GLY A 122 30.07 30.10 -58.79
N LEU A 123 29.50 29.01 -58.29
CA LEU A 123 28.40 28.24 -58.89
C LEU A 123 27.03 28.61 -58.28
N GLU A 124 26.85 29.89 -57.98
CA GLU A 124 25.63 30.48 -57.39
C GLU A 124 24.35 30.12 -58.18
N GLU A 125 24.44 29.96 -59.51
CA GLU A 125 23.30 29.67 -60.38
C GLU A 125 22.65 28.29 -60.15
N ILE A 126 23.33 27.34 -59.49
CA ILE A 126 22.84 25.97 -59.27
C ILE A 126 22.52 25.61 -57.82
N THR A 127 22.76 26.51 -56.86
CA THR A 127 22.46 26.32 -55.42
C THR A 127 21.03 25.83 -55.21
N HIS A 128 20.06 26.52 -55.80
CA HIS A 128 18.63 26.22 -55.68
C HIS A 128 18.10 25.14 -56.65
N SER A 129 18.97 24.48 -57.43
CA SER A 129 18.59 23.33 -58.26
C SER A 129 18.58 22.03 -57.43
N SER A 130 17.91 20.97 -57.90
CA SER A 130 17.87 19.72 -57.14
C SER A 130 19.27 19.09 -57.01
N PRO A 131 19.57 18.31 -55.96
CA PRO A 131 20.88 17.65 -55.83
C PRO A 131 21.26 16.77 -57.04
N SER A 132 20.26 16.22 -57.74
CA SER A 132 20.44 15.52 -59.03
C SER A 132 20.89 16.43 -60.17
N GLU A 133 20.40 17.67 -60.22
CA GLU A 133 20.76 18.68 -61.22
C GLU A 133 22.11 19.33 -60.88
N GLN A 134 22.38 19.62 -59.61
CA GLN A 134 23.70 20.03 -59.11
C GLN A 134 24.78 19.01 -59.51
N ILE A 135 24.56 17.72 -59.21
CA ILE A 135 25.50 16.64 -59.58
C ILE A 135 25.63 16.52 -61.11
N ALA A 136 24.54 16.65 -61.88
CA ALA A 136 24.60 16.60 -63.33
C ALA A 136 25.40 17.79 -63.91
N TYR A 137 25.21 19.00 -63.39
CA TYR A 137 25.94 20.20 -63.78
C TYR A 137 27.44 20.03 -63.47
N LEU A 138 27.79 19.67 -62.23
CA LEU A 138 29.18 19.44 -61.81
C LEU A 138 29.87 18.34 -62.63
N LEU A 139 29.15 17.29 -63.05
CA LEU A 139 29.68 16.24 -63.93
C LEU A 139 29.92 16.73 -65.37
N VAL A 140 29.00 17.51 -65.93
CA VAL A 140 29.17 18.14 -67.26
C VAL A 140 30.28 19.16 -67.23
N GLU A 141 30.32 20.03 -66.22
CA GLU A 141 31.34 21.04 -66.05
C GLU A 141 32.72 20.42 -65.90
N ARG A 142 32.87 19.41 -65.02
CA ARG A 142 34.10 18.61 -64.90
C ARG A 142 34.53 17.99 -66.23
N ALA A 143 33.60 17.52 -67.06
CA ALA A 143 33.92 17.03 -68.39
C ALA A 143 34.42 18.17 -69.31
N THR A 144 33.73 19.31 -69.37
CA THR A 144 34.20 20.46 -70.18
C THR A 144 35.53 21.03 -69.68
N LEU A 145 35.78 21.00 -68.36
CA LEU A 145 37.04 21.43 -67.76
C LEU A 145 38.17 20.47 -68.14
N LEU A 146 37.94 19.15 -68.11
CA LEU A 146 38.91 18.18 -68.63
C LEU A 146 39.18 18.39 -70.13
N GLU A 147 38.15 18.58 -70.96
CA GLU A 147 38.32 18.90 -72.39
C GLU A 147 39.09 20.21 -72.61
N LYS A 148 38.78 21.27 -71.84
CA LYS A 148 39.50 22.56 -71.86
C LYS A 148 40.95 22.39 -71.43
N LEU A 149 41.23 21.55 -70.43
CA LEU A 149 42.56 21.31 -69.87
C LEU A 149 43.42 20.47 -70.83
N GLU A 150 42.90 19.37 -71.38
CA GLU A 150 43.57 18.65 -72.47
C GLU A 150 43.80 19.56 -73.69
N ALA A 151 42.83 20.43 -74.02
CA ALA A 151 42.98 21.42 -75.10
C ALA A 151 43.93 22.57 -74.74
N ALA A 152 44.25 22.78 -73.46
CA ALA A 152 45.27 23.73 -72.99
C ALA A 152 46.66 23.08 -72.98
N GLU A 153 46.79 21.81 -72.59
CA GLU A 153 48.02 21.02 -72.73
C GLU A 153 48.44 20.94 -74.20
N ARG A 154 47.51 20.58 -75.10
CA ARG A 154 47.72 20.60 -76.57
C ARG A 154 48.08 22.00 -77.12
N LYS A 155 47.77 23.08 -76.39
CA LYS A 155 48.19 24.46 -76.71
C LYS A 155 49.55 24.81 -76.11
N LEU A 156 49.89 24.38 -74.89
CA LEU A 156 51.23 24.55 -74.32
C LEU A 156 52.28 23.83 -75.19
N ASP A 157 51.99 22.60 -75.62
CA ASP A 157 52.82 21.83 -76.57
C ASP A 157 53.05 22.55 -77.91
N THR A 158 52.22 23.53 -78.25
CA THR A 158 52.29 24.31 -79.51
C THR A 158 52.61 25.79 -79.34
N GLN A 159 52.82 26.29 -78.11
CA GLN A 159 53.00 27.73 -77.82
C GLN A 159 54.27 28.09 -77.02
N SER A 160 55.31 27.25 -77.07
CA SER A 160 56.64 27.58 -76.52
C SER A 160 57.39 28.70 -77.27
N LEU A 161 56.82 29.25 -78.35
CA LEU A 161 57.48 30.18 -79.28
C LEU A 161 56.55 31.31 -79.78
N THR A 162 56.29 32.32 -78.94
CA THR A 162 56.41 33.77 -79.25
C THR A 162 55.92 34.59 -78.06
N GLY A 163 56.84 35.24 -77.34
CA GLY A 163 56.52 36.15 -76.23
C GLY A 163 56.71 37.63 -76.58
N SER A 164 56.27 38.47 -75.65
CA SER A 164 56.49 39.91 -75.54
C SER A 164 56.01 40.86 -76.66
N LEU A 165 54.91 41.54 -76.33
CA LEU A 165 54.57 42.94 -76.70
C LEU A 165 53.20 43.35 -76.13
N ARG A 166 52.35 42.36 -75.78
CA ARG A 166 51.02 42.57 -75.19
C ARG A 166 51.02 42.77 -73.66
N GLU A 167 52.14 42.45 -73.02
CA GLU A 167 52.29 42.40 -71.56
C GLU A 167 52.06 43.76 -70.88
N VAL A 168 52.58 44.86 -71.44
CA VAL A 168 52.56 46.16 -70.75
C VAL A 168 51.15 46.73 -70.55
N HIS A 169 50.27 46.61 -71.56
CA HIS A 169 48.91 47.14 -71.45
C HIS A 169 47.98 46.20 -70.67
N LEU A 170 48.19 44.88 -70.80
CA LEU A 170 47.57 43.90 -69.89
C LEU A 170 48.00 44.13 -68.45
N GLN A 171 49.25 44.56 -68.18
CA GLN A 171 49.72 44.84 -66.82
C GLN A 171 48.98 46.03 -66.20
N GLU A 172 48.68 47.09 -66.97
CA GLU A 172 47.90 48.24 -66.47
C GLU A 172 46.43 47.86 -66.19
N GLU A 173 45.80 47.07 -67.06
CA GLU A 173 44.45 46.53 -66.82
C GLU A 173 44.43 45.55 -65.63
N LEU A 174 45.42 44.65 -65.54
CA LEU A 174 45.57 43.71 -64.44
C LEU A 174 45.86 44.40 -63.11
N ASP A 175 46.68 45.45 -63.07
CA ASP A 175 46.96 46.19 -61.82
C ASP A 175 45.74 47.03 -61.37
N GLN A 176 44.87 47.47 -62.28
CA GLN A 176 43.57 48.09 -61.92
C GLN A 176 42.57 47.05 -61.43
N ILE A 177 42.37 45.95 -62.17
CA ILE A 177 41.52 44.82 -61.77
C ILE A 177 42.00 44.24 -60.42
N ARG A 178 43.30 44.20 -60.20
CA ARG A 178 43.92 43.77 -58.95
C ARG A 178 43.73 44.78 -57.82
N GLN A 179 43.72 46.08 -58.08
CA GLN A 179 43.35 47.07 -57.05
C GLN A 179 41.87 46.92 -56.66
N THR A 180 40.95 46.78 -57.61
CA THR A 180 39.53 46.55 -57.29
C THR A 180 39.33 45.21 -56.57
N LEU A 181 39.98 44.12 -57.01
CA LEU A 181 39.94 42.84 -56.32
C LEU A 181 40.61 42.88 -54.94
N GLU A 182 41.72 43.62 -54.75
CA GLU A 182 42.34 43.79 -53.44
C GLU A 182 41.45 44.62 -52.50
N GLU A 183 40.68 45.60 -53.01
CA GLU A 183 39.68 46.36 -52.27
C GLU A 183 38.39 45.57 -51.98
N GLU A 184 37.90 44.77 -52.92
CA GLU A 184 36.77 43.84 -52.74
C GLU A 184 37.14 42.73 -51.76
N LEU A 185 38.33 42.13 -51.87
CA LEU A 185 38.87 41.23 -50.85
C LEU A 185 39.07 41.94 -49.50
N ARG A 186 39.38 43.24 -49.48
CA ARG A 186 39.43 44.01 -48.21
C ARG A 186 38.04 44.19 -47.62
N GLN A 187 37.02 44.46 -48.44
CA GLN A 187 35.63 44.60 -48.02
C GLN A 187 35.01 43.25 -47.61
N GLN A 188 35.26 42.17 -48.34
CA GLN A 188 34.91 40.80 -47.94
C GLN A 188 35.64 40.37 -46.66
N ARG A 189 36.93 40.69 -46.49
CA ARG A 189 37.64 40.40 -45.23
C ARG A 189 37.08 41.23 -44.08
N GLU A 190 36.71 42.48 -44.30
CA GLU A 190 36.03 43.29 -43.27
C GLU A 190 34.59 42.83 -42.99
N SER A 191 33.83 42.36 -43.98
CA SER A 191 32.48 41.83 -43.77
C SER A 191 32.54 40.46 -43.09
N MET A 192 33.37 39.53 -43.57
CA MET A 192 33.67 38.24 -42.95
C MET A 192 34.22 38.42 -41.53
N GLN A 193 35.06 39.42 -41.28
CA GLN A 193 35.54 39.69 -39.92
C GLN A 193 34.44 40.29 -39.04
N ARG A 194 33.54 41.13 -39.57
CA ARG A 194 32.35 41.60 -38.84
C ARG A 194 31.37 40.47 -38.53
N THR A 195 31.06 39.58 -39.49
CA THR A 195 30.17 38.43 -39.28
C THR A 195 30.80 37.41 -38.32
N LYS A 196 32.10 37.14 -38.45
CA LYS A 196 32.89 36.33 -37.50
C LYS A 196 32.93 36.96 -36.11
N GLU A 197 33.02 38.29 -36.00
CA GLU A 197 32.90 38.97 -34.71
C GLU A 197 31.49 38.91 -34.12
N THR A 198 30.42 38.97 -34.92
CA THR A 198 29.05 38.77 -34.41
C THR A 198 28.78 37.31 -34.04
N MET A 199 29.29 36.35 -34.82
CA MET A 199 29.18 34.92 -34.53
C MET A 199 29.99 34.55 -33.28
N ASN A 200 31.20 35.06 -33.12
CA ASN A 200 31.99 34.91 -31.89
C ASN A 200 31.34 35.59 -30.67
N LYS A 201 30.53 36.64 -30.87
CA LYS A 201 29.73 37.27 -29.80
C LYS A 201 28.48 36.44 -29.47
N ALA A 202 27.81 35.85 -30.47
CA ALA A 202 26.69 34.93 -30.28
C ALA A 202 27.15 33.65 -29.57
N HIS A 203 28.12 32.92 -30.11
CA HIS A 203 28.75 31.77 -29.45
C HIS A 203 29.38 32.13 -28.11
N GLY A 204 29.89 33.36 -27.95
CA GLY A 204 30.38 33.87 -26.67
C GLY A 204 29.28 34.00 -25.61
N ALA A 205 28.08 34.43 -26.01
CA ALA A 205 26.89 34.49 -25.17
C ALA A 205 26.34 33.08 -24.88
N GLU A 206 26.14 32.27 -25.92
CA GLU A 206 25.66 30.87 -25.82
C GLU A 206 26.56 30.03 -24.91
N LEU A 207 27.88 30.11 -25.06
CA LEU A 207 28.84 29.46 -24.15
C LEU A 207 28.85 30.07 -22.74
N SER A 208 28.39 31.31 -22.56
CA SER A 208 28.25 31.90 -21.22
C SER A 208 26.97 31.44 -20.53
N ASP A 209 25.86 31.33 -21.26
CA ASP A 209 24.59 30.80 -20.77
C ASP A 209 24.69 29.30 -20.51
N GLU A 210 25.37 28.54 -21.37
CA GLU A 210 25.64 27.12 -21.12
C GLU A 210 26.55 26.92 -19.89
N ARG A 211 27.55 27.79 -19.67
CA ARG A 211 28.35 27.78 -18.43
C ARG A 211 27.50 28.12 -17.21
N LEU A 212 26.57 29.07 -17.32
CA LEU A 212 25.65 29.42 -16.23
C LEU A 212 24.65 28.28 -15.94
N ALA A 213 24.19 27.56 -16.97
CA ALA A 213 23.36 26.37 -16.82
C ALA A 213 24.12 25.20 -16.19
N ARG A 214 25.33 24.89 -16.68
CA ARG A 214 26.23 23.89 -16.07
C ARG A 214 26.53 24.21 -14.60
N GLN A 215 26.82 25.46 -14.26
CA GLN A 215 27.00 25.89 -12.87
C GLN A 215 25.73 25.81 -12.01
N ARG A 216 24.52 25.81 -12.58
CA ARG A 216 23.30 25.53 -11.81
C ARG A 216 23.23 24.03 -11.50
N LEU A 217 23.34 23.19 -12.53
CA LEU A 217 23.36 21.74 -12.39
C LEU A 217 24.47 21.24 -11.46
N GLU A 218 25.66 21.86 -11.47
CA GLU A 218 26.74 21.60 -10.52
C GLU A 218 26.31 21.90 -9.08
N ARG A 219 25.65 23.04 -8.82
CA ARG A 219 25.14 23.41 -7.48
C ARG A 219 23.99 22.50 -7.03
N ASP A 220 23.12 22.10 -7.96
CA ASP A 220 21.99 21.21 -7.69
C ASP A 220 22.47 19.78 -7.39
N LEU A 221 23.52 19.32 -8.08
CA LEU A 221 24.18 18.04 -7.83
C LEU A 221 25.01 18.04 -6.54
N ASP A 222 25.70 19.14 -6.23
CA ASP A 222 26.34 19.39 -4.93
C ASP A 222 25.31 19.31 -3.79
N GLU A 223 24.17 19.96 -3.96
CA GLU A 223 23.10 20.03 -2.98
C GLU A 223 22.39 18.68 -2.80
N ALA A 224 22.14 17.94 -3.89
CA ALA A 224 21.70 16.55 -3.83
C ALA A 224 22.73 15.67 -3.10
N SER A 225 24.03 15.87 -3.35
CA SER A 225 25.12 15.15 -2.68
C SER A 225 25.19 15.46 -1.18
N ARG A 226 24.94 16.72 -0.76
CA ARG A 226 24.81 17.09 0.67
C ARG A 226 23.61 16.43 1.33
N ARG A 227 22.44 16.42 0.67
CA ARG A 227 21.23 15.76 1.18
C ARG A 227 21.44 14.24 1.34
N LEU A 228 22.09 13.61 0.36
CA LEU A 228 22.49 12.21 0.42
C LEU A 228 23.51 11.95 1.56
N ALA A 229 24.46 12.87 1.79
CA ALA A 229 25.40 12.78 2.89
C ALA A 229 24.71 12.87 4.26
N MET A 230 23.81 13.86 4.45
CA MET A 230 23.05 13.98 5.70
C MET A 230 22.12 12.78 5.93
N ALA A 231 21.46 12.26 4.88
CA ALA A 231 20.66 11.03 4.99
C ALA A 231 21.52 9.83 5.41
N HIS A 232 22.74 9.69 4.91
CA HIS A 232 23.68 8.65 5.38
C HIS A 232 24.19 8.89 6.81
N GLU A 233 24.34 10.14 7.26
CA GLU A 233 24.70 10.47 8.64
C GLU A 233 23.53 10.21 9.60
N GLU A 234 22.30 10.49 9.19
CA GLU A 234 21.09 10.18 9.95
C GLU A 234 20.82 8.67 10.02
N ILE A 235 21.00 7.92 8.92
CA ILE A 235 20.97 6.45 8.92
C ILE A 235 22.04 5.86 9.85
N ARG A 236 23.27 6.39 9.85
CA ARG A 236 24.30 5.96 10.82
C ARG A 236 23.88 6.28 12.24
N ARG A 237 23.45 7.52 12.52
CA ARG A 237 23.00 7.93 13.85
C ARG A 237 21.85 7.06 14.37
N LEU A 238 20.85 6.77 13.55
CA LEU A 238 19.73 5.88 13.90
C LEU A 238 20.20 4.43 14.12
N SER A 239 21.24 3.98 13.39
CA SER A 239 21.88 2.68 13.62
C SER A 239 22.67 2.65 14.93
N ASP A 240 23.44 3.70 15.23
CA ASP A 240 24.20 3.85 16.47
C ASP A 240 23.26 4.00 17.69
N GLU A 241 22.13 4.69 17.55
CA GLU A 241 21.07 4.79 18.56
C GLU A 241 20.35 3.43 18.73
N LEU A 242 20.09 2.68 17.66
CA LEU A 242 19.56 1.30 17.72
C LEU A 242 20.51 0.33 18.41
N ASP A 243 21.81 0.37 18.08
CA ASP A 243 22.80 -0.52 18.70
C ASP A 243 23.15 -0.09 20.13
N SER A 244 23.07 1.20 20.46
CA SER A 244 23.09 1.68 21.85
C SER A 244 21.86 1.23 22.63
N ALA A 245 20.67 1.25 22.03
CA ALA A 245 19.45 0.73 22.64
C ALA A 245 19.49 -0.79 22.84
N ARG A 246 20.07 -1.55 21.89
CA ARG A 246 20.34 -2.99 22.03
C ARG A 246 21.32 -3.29 23.18
N GLN A 247 22.40 -2.50 23.30
CA GLN A 247 23.37 -2.65 24.39
C GLN A 247 22.78 -2.26 25.75
N ALA A 248 21.94 -1.22 25.82
CA ALA A 248 21.16 -0.89 27.02
C ALA A 248 20.07 -1.95 27.33
N GLY A 249 19.58 -2.65 26.31
CA GLY A 249 18.57 -3.71 26.39
C GLY A 249 19.04 -5.03 27.03
N GLY A 250 20.30 -5.12 27.50
CA GLY A 250 20.89 -6.30 28.16
C GLY A 250 20.23 -6.73 29.49
N GLN A 251 19.03 -6.24 29.81
CA GLN A 251 18.20 -6.69 30.94
C GLN A 251 16.96 -7.50 30.48
N CYS A 252 16.63 -7.53 29.19
CA CYS A 252 15.50 -8.30 28.63
C CYS A 252 15.89 -9.70 28.12
N GLU A 253 17.16 -10.10 28.24
CA GLU A 253 17.64 -11.43 27.84
C GLU A 253 16.82 -12.62 28.41
N PRO A 254 16.41 -12.65 29.70
CA PRO A 254 15.60 -13.75 30.24
C PRO A 254 14.14 -13.75 29.77
N GLU A 255 13.60 -12.62 29.29
CA GLU A 255 12.26 -12.57 28.69
C GLU A 255 12.31 -13.02 27.23
N LEU A 256 13.38 -12.68 26.50
CA LEU A 256 13.64 -13.21 25.16
C LEU A 256 13.88 -14.74 25.18
N GLN A 257 14.53 -15.26 26.22
CA GLN A 257 14.72 -16.70 26.41
C GLN A 257 13.38 -17.42 26.62
N ARG A 258 12.48 -16.91 27.46
CA ARG A 258 11.12 -17.47 27.63
C ARG A 258 10.28 -17.38 26.36
N ALA A 259 10.35 -16.26 25.65
CA ALA A 259 9.67 -16.13 24.36
C ALA A 259 10.19 -17.15 23.32
N ASN A 260 11.49 -17.46 23.34
CA ASN A 260 12.07 -18.52 22.51
C ASN A 260 11.61 -19.92 22.98
N GLU A 261 11.54 -20.20 24.29
CA GLU A 261 11.02 -21.46 24.83
C GLU A 261 9.55 -21.67 24.44
N GLU A 262 8.71 -20.65 24.55
CA GLU A 262 7.31 -20.65 24.08
C GLU A 262 7.22 -20.83 22.55
N VAL A 263 8.12 -20.22 21.78
CA VAL A 263 8.19 -20.39 20.32
C VAL A 263 8.65 -21.79 19.90
N GLU A 264 9.57 -22.45 20.61
CA GLU A 264 9.91 -23.85 20.35
C GLU A 264 8.77 -24.81 20.72
N LEU A 265 8.06 -24.57 21.83
CA LEU A 265 6.85 -25.33 22.17
C LEU A 265 5.76 -25.18 21.08
N LEU A 266 5.51 -23.95 20.60
CA LEU A 266 4.58 -23.69 19.50
C LEU A 266 5.05 -24.30 18.17
N LYS A 267 6.35 -24.33 17.88
CA LYS A 267 6.90 -25.07 16.72
C LYS A 267 6.65 -26.57 16.83
N GLU A 268 6.81 -27.16 18.01
CA GLU A 268 6.46 -28.57 18.24
C GLU A 268 4.97 -28.83 18.07
N GLU A 269 4.08 -27.96 18.57
CA GLU A 269 2.63 -28.10 18.38
C GLU A 269 2.23 -27.95 16.91
N VAL A 270 2.82 -26.98 16.19
CA VAL A 270 2.65 -26.82 14.75
C VAL A 270 3.20 -28.03 13.97
N ALA A 271 4.27 -28.68 14.43
CA ALA A 271 4.74 -29.94 13.84
C ALA A 271 3.75 -31.09 14.07
N LYS A 272 3.24 -31.25 15.30
CA LYS A 272 2.23 -32.26 15.67
C LYS A 272 0.90 -32.04 14.94
N LEU A 273 0.52 -30.80 14.65
CA LEU A 273 -0.62 -30.46 13.80
C LEU A 273 -0.35 -30.80 12.33
N LYS A 274 0.79 -30.39 11.76
CA LYS A 274 1.18 -30.75 10.39
C LYS A 274 1.23 -32.26 10.15
N GLU A 275 1.68 -33.05 11.13
CA GLU A 275 1.60 -34.52 11.04
C GLU A 275 0.15 -35.01 10.99
N ARG A 276 -0.75 -34.47 11.82
CA ARG A 276 -2.18 -34.81 11.77
C ARG A 276 -2.79 -34.44 10.42
N ASP A 277 -2.62 -33.19 9.98
CA ASP A 277 -3.12 -32.68 8.69
C ASP A 277 -2.62 -33.54 7.52
N VAL A 278 -1.34 -33.94 7.53
CA VAL A 278 -0.77 -34.84 6.53
C VAL A 278 -1.41 -36.24 6.61
N THR A 279 -1.65 -36.81 7.79
CA THR A 279 -2.37 -38.10 7.88
C THR A 279 -3.84 -38.00 7.46
N GLU A 280 -4.49 -36.84 7.66
CA GLU A 280 -5.89 -36.64 7.27
C GLU A 280 -6.02 -36.37 5.76
N LEU A 281 -5.11 -35.59 5.18
CA LEU A 281 -4.94 -35.51 3.72
C LEU A 281 -4.60 -36.87 3.10
N GLN A 282 -3.81 -37.72 3.77
CA GLN A 282 -3.51 -39.07 3.28
C GLN A 282 -4.74 -39.97 3.31
N LYS A 283 -5.54 -39.94 4.39
CA LYS A 283 -6.83 -40.65 4.48
C LYS A 283 -7.84 -40.14 3.44
N ALA A 284 -7.93 -38.83 3.22
CA ALA A 284 -8.80 -38.22 2.21
C ALA A 284 -8.37 -38.60 0.78
N LYS A 285 -7.06 -38.64 0.49
CA LYS A 285 -6.53 -39.18 -0.77
C LYS A 285 -6.89 -40.65 -0.93
N GLU A 286 -6.67 -41.49 0.08
CA GLU A 286 -7.07 -42.91 0.04
C GLU A 286 -8.58 -43.12 -0.13
N GLN A 287 -9.42 -42.20 0.35
CA GLN A 287 -10.87 -42.23 0.14
C GLN A 287 -11.23 -41.82 -1.29
N ASN A 288 -10.68 -40.73 -1.83
CA ASN A 288 -10.85 -40.35 -3.24
C ASN A 288 -10.36 -41.45 -4.18
N ASP A 289 -9.21 -42.06 -3.90
CA ASP A 289 -8.66 -43.20 -4.63
C ASP A 289 -9.63 -44.40 -4.68
N ARG A 290 -10.41 -44.63 -3.61
CA ARG A 290 -11.45 -45.68 -3.58
C ARG A 290 -12.67 -45.25 -4.39
N LEU A 291 -13.14 -44.01 -4.21
CA LEU A 291 -14.25 -43.44 -4.96
C LEU A 291 -13.96 -43.39 -6.47
N ASP A 292 -12.74 -43.08 -6.90
CA ASP A 292 -12.35 -43.10 -8.31
C ASP A 292 -12.34 -44.53 -8.88
N ARG A 293 -11.91 -45.54 -8.10
CA ARG A 293 -12.01 -46.96 -8.51
C ARG A 293 -13.48 -47.39 -8.62
N GLU A 294 -14.33 -46.95 -7.72
CA GLU A 294 -15.78 -47.19 -7.76
C GLU A 294 -16.45 -46.47 -8.93
N ILE A 295 -16.09 -45.20 -9.20
CA ILE A 295 -16.54 -44.42 -10.37
C ILE A 295 -16.08 -45.10 -11.67
N LEU A 296 -14.85 -45.63 -11.73
CA LEU A 296 -14.37 -46.38 -12.89
C LEU A 296 -15.11 -47.72 -13.06
N ALA A 297 -15.42 -48.44 -11.97
CA ALA A 297 -16.21 -49.66 -11.99
C ALA A 297 -17.68 -49.39 -12.41
N LEU A 298 -18.28 -48.31 -11.91
CA LEU A 298 -19.62 -47.84 -12.30
C LEU A 298 -19.64 -47.40 -13.76
N ARG A 299 -18.64 -46.64 -14.25
CA ARG A 299 -18.48 -46.28 -15.66
C ARG A 299 -18.31 -47.52 -16.55
N ALA A 300 -17.57 -48.54 -16.10
CA ALA A 300 -17.45 -49.82 -16.80
C ALA A 300 -18.79 -50.58 -16.83
N ARG A 301 -19.54 -50.60 -15.72
CA ARG A 301 -20.86 -51.24 -15.64
C ARG A 301 -21.92 -50.51 -16.47
N VAL A 302 -21.91 -49.18 -16.51
CA VAL A 302 -22.77 -48.39 -17.41
C VAL A 302 -22.43 -48.69 -18.88
N ARG A 303 -21.15 -48.74 -19.26
CA ARG A 303 -20.74 -49.16 -20.62
C ARG A 303 -21.20 -50.58 -20.96
N HIS A 304 -21.20 -51.49 -19.98
CA HIS A 304 -21.70 -52.86 -20.16
C HIS A 304 -23.23 -52.87 -20.33
N LEU A 305 -23.98 -52.18 -19.47
CA LEU A 305 -25.43 -52.02 -19.57
C LEU A 305 -25.85 -51.29 -20.86
N ASP A 306 -25.07 -50.34 -21.35
CA ASP A 306 -25.29 -49.69 -22.66
C ASP A 306 -24.95 -50.60 -23.84
N ALA A 307 -24.04 -51.58 -23.67
CA ALA A 307 -23.76 -52.59 -24.67
C ALA A 307 -24.84 -53.69 -24.68
N GLU A 308 -25.33 -54.11 -23.52
CA GLU A 308 -26.51 -54.97 -23.37
C GLU A 308 -27.75 -54.28 -23.94
N ARG A 309 -28.00 -53.01 -23.60
CA ARG A 309 -29.09 -52.20 -24.16
C ARG A 309 -28.97 -52.06 -25.68
N ARG A 310 -27.75 -51.85 -26.21
CA ARG A 310 -27.52 -51.83 -27.66
C ARG A 310 -27.81 -53.20 -28.30
N SER A 311 -27.33 -54.29 -27.71
CA SER A 311 -27.63 -55.65 -28.17
C SER A 311 -29.12 -55.96 -28.13
N LEU A 312 -29.83 -55.55 -27.07
CA LEU A 312 -31.27 -55.72 -26.93
C LEU A 312 -32.02 -54.89 -27.97
N LEU A 313 -31.65 -53.62 -28.18
CA LEU A 313 -32.18 -52.79 -29.26
C LEU A 313 -31.93 -53.42 -30.64
N ASP A 314 -30.75 -53.99 -30.88
CA ASP A 314 -30.43 -54.68 -32.13
C ASP A 314 -31.32 -55.92 -32.33
N THR A 315 -31.55 -56.73 -31.28
CA THR A 315 -32.50 -57.86 -31.34
C THR A 315 -33.96 -57.43 -31.48
N VAL A 316 -34.35 -56.26 -30.96
CA VAL A 316 -35.70 -55.71 -31.12
C VAL A 316 -35.90 -55.14 -32.54
N LEU A 317 -34.87 -54.54 -33.13
CA LEU A 317 -34.89 -54.05 -34.52
C LEU A 317 -34.81 -55.19 -35.55
N HIS A 318 -34.16 -56.32 -35.21
CA HIS A 318 -34.02 -57.49 -36.08
C HIS A 318 -34.98 -58.66 -35.78
N SER A 319 -35.97 -58.48 -34.89
CA SER A 319 -37.03 -59.47 -34.62
C SER A 319 -38.35 -59.04 -35.27
N PRO A 320 -38.74 -59.62 -36.43
CA PRO A 320 -39.86 -59.12 -37.23
C PRO A 320 -41.22 -59.64 -36.76
N PHE A 321 -41.58 -59.43 -35.49
CA PHE A 321 -42.92 -59.77 -34.95
C PHE A 321 -43.40 -58.80 -33.86
N SER A 322 -44.73 -58.64 -33.77
CA SER A 322 -45.48 -58.01 -32.67
C SER A 322 -45.51 -56.46 -32.58
N LEU A 323 -45.60 -55.76 -33.71
CA LEU A 323 -46.13 -54.39 -33.77
C LEU A 323 -47.68 -54.37 -33.62
N SER A 324 -48.24 -54.96 -32.54
CA SER A 324 -49.69 -55.20 -32.46
C SER A 324 -50.30 -55.47 -31.07
N PHE A 325 -50.01 -54.68 -30.02
CA PHE A 325 -50.86 -54.69 -28.80
C PHE A 325 -50.82 -53.40 -27.95
N LEU A 326 -51.34 -52.28 -28.50
CA LEU A 326 -51.63 -51.05 -27.73
C LEU A 326 -53.14 -50.75 -27.71
N SER A 327 -53.91 -51.58 -27.00
CA SER A 327 -55.31 -51.32 -26.64
C SER A 327 -55.77 -52.34 -25.59
N HIS A 328 -56.68 -51.94 -24.70
CA HIS A 328 -57.24 -52.76 -23.59
C HIS A 328 -56.20 -53.09 -22.48
N THR A 329 -56.54 -53.15 -21.18
CA THR A 329 -57.81 -52.91 -20.46
C THR A 329 -57.53 -52.44 -19.02
N ALA A 330 -58.49 -51.77 -18.40
CA ALA A 330 -58.54 -51.67 -16.94
C ALA A 330 -59.25 -52.90 -16.32
N SER A 331 -59.13 -53.06 -14.98
CA SER A 331 -59.93 -53.92 -14.08
C SER A 331 -59.26 -55.18 -13.46
N VAL A 332 -59.07 -55.11 -12.13
CA VAL A 332 -59.42 -56.13 -11.11
C VAL A 332 -58.70 -57.49 -11.04
N GLN A 333 -57.83 -57.58 -10.02
CA GLN A 333 -57.65 -58.65 -8.99
C GLN A 333 -57.19 -60.09 -9.31
N GLN A 334 -56.08 -60.42 -8.64
CA GLN A 334 -55.78 -61.65 -7.86
C GLN A 334 -55.53 -62.99 -8.59
N GLY A 335 -54.42 -63.65 -8.20
CA GLY A 335 -53.98 -64.93 -8.78
C GLY A 335 -52.54 -65.32 -8.41
N THR A 336 -52.24 -65.33 -7.11
CA THR A 336 -51.31 -66.25 -6.40
C THR A 336 -50.54 -67.31 -7.24
N SER A 337 -49.24 -67.59 -7.03
CA SER A 337 -48.53 -67.71 -5.74
C SER A 337 -47.01 -67.90 -5.91
N THR A 338 -46.20 -67.49 -4.93
CA THR A 338 -44.91 -68.16 -4.60
C THR A 338 -44.52 -67.97 -3.12
N VAL A 339 -44.45 -69.09 -2.39
CA VAL A 339 -43.66 -69.44 -1.18
C VAL A 339 -42.99 -68.34 -0.33
N ARG A 340 -43.29 -68.34 0.98
CA ARG A 340 -42.48 -67.72 2.07
C ARG A 340 -41.21 -68.54 2.35
N PHE A 341 -40.15 -67.87 2.82
CA PHE A 341 -39.41 -68.33 4.01
C PHE A 341 -38.89 -67.13 4.83
N GLU A 342 -38.67 -67.32 6.12
CA GLU A 342 -38.51 -66.25 7.12
C GLU A 342 -37.12 -66.26 7.78
N CYS A 343 -36.50 -65.08 7.91
CA CYS A 343 -35.56 -64.62 8.97
C CYS A 343 -35.17 -63.16 8.60
N ALA A 344 -35.48 -62.07 9.31
CA ALA A 344 -35.51 -61.72 10.74
C ALA A 344 -34.28 -60.88 11.17
N LEU A 345 -34.53 -59.88 12.05
CA LEU A 345 -33.61 -58.92 12.70
C LEU A 345 -33.25 -57.63 11.92
N LEU A 346 -33.27 -56.49 12.64
CA LEU A 346 -32.84 -55.13 12.27
C LEU A 346 -33.71 -54.49 11.15
N ASP A 347 -34.79 -53.74 11.42
CA ASP A 347 -35.03 -52.59 12.33
C ASP A 347 -34.58 -51.21 11.76
N GLU A 348 -35.59 -50.36 11.56
CA GLU A 348 -35.62 -48.89 11.43
C GLU A 348 -34.75 -48.17 10.37
N ASP A 349 -33.44 -48.40 10.28
CA ASP A 349 -32.50 -47.58 9.46
C ASP A 349 -32.84 -47.54 7.96
N VAL A 350 -33.41 -48.63 7.42
CA VAL A 350 -33.65 -48.79 5.97
C VAL A 350 -34.75 -47.85 5.44
N THR A 351 -35.73 -47.49 6.28
CA THR A 351 -36.80 -46.54 5.86
C THR A 351 -36.27 -45.12 5.72
N ASP A 352 -35.32 -44.74 6.58
CA ASP A 352 -34.74 -43.41 6.59
C ASP A 352 -33.62 -43.24 5.56
N CYS A 353 -32.80 -44.29 5.36
CA CYS A 353 -31.95 -44.41 4.19
C CYS A 353 -32.77 -44.34 2.88
N GLY A 354 -33.93 -45.02 2.83
CA GLY A 354 -34.85 -44.99 1.70
C GLY A 354 -35.50 -43.62 1.44
N ARG A 355 -35.76 -42.83 2.50
CA ARG A 355 -36.20 -41.42 2.37
C ARG A 355 -35.06 -40.54 1.87
N ARG A 356 -33.87 -40.60 2.47
CA ARG A 356 -32.70 -39.80 2.05
C ARG A 356 -32.31 -40.08 0.60
N CYS A 357 -32.21 -41.35 0.20
CA CYS A 357 -31.93 -41.73 -1.20
C CYS A 357 -33.01 -41.23 -2.17
N ARG A 358 -34.28 -41.19 -1.76
CA ARG A 358 -35.38 -40.67 -2.59
C ARG A 358 -35.33 -39.16 -2.71
N GLN A 359 -35.06 -38.46 -1.61
CA GLN A 359 -34.96 -37.00 -1.57
C GLN A 359 -33.71 -36.49 -2.29
N GLU A 360 -32.58 -37.20 -2.17
CA GLU A 360 -31.38 -36.95 -2.99
C GLU A 360 -31.62 -37.23 -4.48
N ALA A 361 -32.38 -38.26 -4.83
CA ALA A 361 -32.79 -38.52 -6.22
C ALA A 361 -33.76 -37.45 -6.75
N GLU A 362 -34.66 -36.93 -5.91
CA GLU A 362 -35.56 -35.82 -6.24
C GLU A 362 -34.79 -34.50 -6.43
N ASP A 363 -33.83 -34.20 -5.54
CA ASP A 363 -32.90 -33.07 -5.66
C ASP A 363 -32.02 -33.17 -6.92
N GLN A 364 -31.46 -34.35 -7.20
CA GLN A 364 -30.72 -34.60 -8.43
C GLN A 364 -31.63 -34.44 -9.66
N ALA A 365 -32.87 -34.93 -9.61
CA ALA A 365 -33.85 -34.72 -10.67
C ALA A 365 -34.25 -33.24 -10.81
N CYS A 366 -34.29 -32.45 -9.73
CA CYS A 366 -34.50 -31.00 -9.76
C CYS A 366 -33.30 -30.29 -10.42
N ARG A 367 -32.07 -30.59 -9.99
CA ARG A 367 -30.83 -30.06 -10.60
C ARG A 367 -30.71 -30.43 -12.09
N LEU A 368 -31.09 -31.66 -12.47
CA LEU A 368 -31.16 -32.09 -13.87
C LEU A 368 -32.23 -31.33 -14.66
N ARG A 369 -33.42 -31.10 -14.09
CA ARG A 369 -34.47 -30.27 -14.71
C ARG A 369 -34.05 -28.80 -14.84
N GLU A 370 -33.27 -28.27 -13.89
CA GLU A 370 -32.69 -26.92 -13.97
C GLU A 370 -31.59 -26.84 -15.03
N LEU A 371 -30.69 -27.82 -15.10
CA LEU A 371 -29.66 -27.88 -16.15
C LEU A 371 -30.28 -28.05 -17.54
N GLN A 372 -31.33 -28.87 -17.69
CA GLN A 372 -32.11 -28.94 -18.93
C GLN A 372 -32.78 -27.60 -19.28
N ARG A 373 -33.35 -26.89 -18.30
CA ARG A 373 -33.92 -25.55 -18.52
C ARG A 373 -32.86 -24.52 -18.93
N ARG A 374 -31.66 -24.56 -18.34
CA ARG A 374 -30.53 -23.69 -18.73
C ARG A 374 -30.02 -24.02 -20.13
N LEU A 375 -29.93 -25.30 -20.47
CA LEU A 375 -29.49 -25.76 -21.79
C LEU A 375 -30.52 -25.39 -22.87
N LEU A 376 -31.82 -25.58 -22.62
CA LEU A 376 -32.90 -25.12 -23.51
C LEU A 376 -32.94 -23.59 -23.67
N LYS A 377 -32.64 -22.83 -22.62
CA LYS A 377 -32.47 -21.36 -22.73
C LYS A 377 -31.29 -20.98 -23.63
N LEU A 378 -30.11 -21.57 -23.40
CA LEU A 378 -28.93 -21.34 -24.24
C LEU A 378 -29.15 -21.80 -25.70
N GLN A 379 -30.00 -22.80 -25.93
CA GLN A 379 -30.42 -23.18 -27.28
C GLN A 379 -31.33 -22.12 -27.91
N ALA A 380 -32.36 -21.65 -27.21
CA ALA A 380 -33.23 -20.57 -27.70
C ALA A 380 -32.47 -19.25 -27.92
N GLU A 381 -31.56 -18.88 -27.02
CA GLU A 381 -30.67 -17.72 -27.15
C GLU A 381 -29.71 -17.88 -28.35
N HIS A 382 -29.28 -19.11 -28.67
CA HIS A 382 -28.50 -19.39 -29.87
C HIS A 382 -29.35 -19.37 -31.15
N GLU A 383 -30.57 -19.90 -31.11
CA GLU A 383 -31.55 -19.87 -32.21
C GLU A 383 -31.92 -18.42 -32.56
N GLU A 384 -32.25 -17.57 -31.58
CA GLU A 384 -32.46 -16.13 -31.80
C GLU A 384 -31.21 -15.42 -32.38
N LEU A 385 -30.00 -15.86 -32.04
CA LEU A 385 -28.77 -15.33 -32.62
C LEU A 385 -28.52 -15.83 -34.05
N VAL A 386 -28.98 -17.03 -34.41
CA VAL A 386 -28.98 -17.49 -35.81
C VAL A 386 -30.01 -16.72 -36.62
N GLU A 387 -31.25 -16.59 -36.14
CA GLU A 387 -32.29 -15.80 -36.80
C GLU A 387 -31.84 -14.35 -37.05
N ARG A 388 -31.25 -13.67 -36.06
CA ARG A 388 -30.68 -12.32 -36.23
C ARG A 388 -29.53 -12.26 -37.23
N ASN A 389 -28.71 -13.31 -37.36
CA ASN A 389 -27.68 -13.37 -38.38
C ASN A 389 -28.27 -13.60 -39.79
N GLU A 390 -29.29 -14.44 -39.93
CA GLU A 390 -30.02 -14.62 -41.19
C GLU A 390 -30.75 -13.33 -41.62
N GLU A 391 -31.34 -12.59 -40.68
CA GLU A 391 -31.90 -11.25 -40.93
C GLU A 391 -30.82 -10.26 -41.39
N LEU A 392 -29.64 -10.25 -40.77
CA LEU A 392 -28.52 -9.38 -41.16
C LEU A 392 -27.95 -9.76 -42.54
N GLU A 393 -27.82 -11.05 -42.85
CA GLU A 393 -27.42 -11.53 -44.17
C GLU A 393 -28.46 -11.17 -45.25
N ALA A 394 -29.76 -11.26 -44.93
CA ALA A 394 -30.84 -10.83 -45.81
C ALA A 394 -30.79 -9.31 -46.07
N LEU A 395 -30.62 -8.50 -45.03
CA LEU A 395 -30.49 -7.03 -45.14
C LEU A 395 -29.23 -6.61 -45.91
N LEU A 396 -28.11 -7.30 -45.72
CA LEU A 396 -26.89 -7.11 -46.52
C LEU A 396 -27.11 -7.50 -47.99
N GLY A 397 -27.85 -8.59 -48.24
CA GLY A 397 -28.27 -9.02 -49.58
C GLY A 397 -29.16 -7.98 -50.27
N GLU A 398 -30.15 -7.44 -49.56
CA GLU A 398 -30.99 -6.35 -50.05
C GLU A 398 -30.18 -5.08 -50.34
N ALA A 399 -29.27 -4.68 -49.45
CA ALA A 399 -28.42 -3.50 -49.63
C ALA A 399 -27.50 -3.65 -50.85
N GLN A 400 -26.90 -4.83 -51.04
CA GLN A 400 -26.11 -5.14 -52.24
C GLN A 400 -26.98 -5.13 -53.52
N ASN A 401 -28.21 -5.63 -53.46
CA ASN A 401 -29.10 -5.67 -54.62
C ASN A 401 -29.64 -4.28 -54.98
N ARG A 402 -30.04 -3.45 -53.99
CA ARG A 402 -30.35 -2.02 -54.20
C ARG A 402 -29.19 -1.30 -54.87
N SER A 403 -27.97 -1.52 -54.39
CA SER A 403 -26.73 -0.97 -54.97
C SER A 403 -26.42 -1.51 -56.38
N LYS A 404 -26.84 -2.72 -56.75
CA LYS A 404 -26.75 -3.23 -58.14
C LYS A 404 -27.80 -2.57 -59.02
N GLU A 405 -29.05 -2.51 -58.58
CA GLU A 405 -30.13 -1.85 -59.33
C GLU A 405 -29.82 -0.37 -59.58
N GLU A 406 -29.22 0.35 -58.63
CA GLU A 406 -28.76 1.73 -58.82
C GLU A 406 -27.68 1.84 -59.90
N ARG A 407 -26.69 0.92 -59.91
CA ARG A 407 -25.69 0.85 -60.99
C ARG A 407 -26.33 0.55 -62.35
N GLU A 408 -27.24 -0.42 -62.43
CA GLU A 408 -27.94 -0.79 -63.67
C GLU A 408 -28.83 0.35 -64.18
N ARG A 409 -29.49 1.10 -63.28
CA ARG A 409 -30.25 2.32 -63.64
C ARG A 409 -29.31 3.38 -64.22
N HIS A 410 -28.18 3.67 -63.56
CA HIS A 410 -27.22 4.66 -64.05
C HIS A 410 -26.51 4.23 -65.35
N GLU A 411 -26.25 2.95 -65.55
CA GLU A 411 -25.75 2.42 -66.83
C GLU A 411 -26.81 2.54 -67.93
N GLY A 412 -28.08 2.26 -67.63
CA GLY A 412 -29.22 2.45 -68.53
C GLY A 412 -29.47 3.93 -68.90
N GLU A 413 -29.29 4.85 -67.94
CA GLU A 413 -29.32 6.30 -68.15
C GLU A 413 -28.15 6.76 -69.04
N ALA A 414 -26.93 6.32 -68.73
CA ALA A 414 -25.74 6.63 -69.51
C ALA A 414 -25.82 6.08 -70.93
N GLU A 415 -26.38 4.87 -71.13
CA GLU A 415 -26.73 4.37 -72.45
C GLU A 415 -27.85 5.17 -73.12
N GLY A 416 -28.90 5.57 -72.39
CA GLY A 416 -29.96 6.42 -72.90
C GLY A 416 -29.42 7.74 -73.46
N MET A 417 -28.45 8.33 -72.76
CA MET A 417 -27.71 9.51 -73.17
C MET A 417 -26.80 9.22 -74.37
N ARG A 418 -26.01 8.14 -74.37
CA ARG A 418 -25.22 7.69 -75.54
C ARG A 418 -26.10 7.48 -76.79
N ARG A 419 -27.28 6.86 -76.63
CA ARG A 419 -28.29 6.67 -77.69
C ARG A 419 -28.94 7.99 -78.14
N LYS A 420 -29.05 9.00 -77.26
CA LYS A 420 -29.58 10.33 -77.59
C LYS A 420 -28.54 11.18 -78.34
N ILE A 421 -27.28 11.17 -77.90
CA ILE A 421 -26.15 11.79 -78.60
C ILE A 421 -26.06 11.24 -80.03
N LYS A 422 -26.04 9.90 -80.19
CA LYS A 422 -25.95 9.25 -81.50
C LYS A 422 -27.13 9.53 -82.45
N ARG A 423 -28.31 9.90 -81.92
CA ARG A 423 -29.44 10.40 -82.74
C ARG A 423 -29.20 11.84 -83.18
N LEU A 424 -28.82 12.72 -82.26
CA LEU A 424 -28.53 14.13 -82.57
C LEU A 424 -27.37 14.28 -83.57
N GLU A 425 -26.35 13.43 -83.49
CA GLU A 425 -25.27 13.32 -84.49
C GLU A 425 -25.80 12.92 -85.88
N GLY A 426 -26.78 12.02 -85.94
CA GLY A 426 -27.47 11.62 -87.17
C GLY A 426 -28.38 12.71 -87.74
N GLU A 427 -29.14 13.39 -86.89
CA GLU A 427 -30.02 14.52 -87.24
C GLU A 427 -29.20 15.71 -87.77
N LEU A 428 -28.06 16.02 -87.15
CA LEU A 428 -27.08 17.00 -87.66
C LEU A 428 -26.48 16.58 -89.01
N SER A 429 -26.24 15.27 -89.21
CA SER A 429 -25.75 14.74 -90.49
C SER A 429 -26.80 14.83 -91.61
N GLN A 430 -28.09 14.70 -91.29
CA GLN A 430 -29.20 14.85 -92.23
C GLN A 430 -29.47 16.32 -92.57
N LEU A 431 -29.46 17.22 -91.58
CA LEU A 431 -29.56 18.67 -91.79
C LEU A 431 -28.41 19.24 -92.64
N SER A 432 -27.29 18.52 -92.77
CA SER A 432 -26.20 18.84 -93.68
C SER A 432 -26.42 18.38 -95.14
N GLN A 433 -27.49 17.65 -95.45
CA GLN A 433 -27.81 17.14 -96.80
C GLN A 433 -28.99 17.87 -97.47
N ASP A 434 -29.95 18.38 -96.70
CA ASP A 434 -31.18 19.01 -97.22
C ASP A 434 -31.01 20.43 -97.81
N LEU A 435 -29.78 20.85 -98.15
CA LEU A 435 -29.45 22.22 -98.60
C LEU A 435 -29.36 22.41 -100.13
N GLU A 436 -29.64 21.39 -100.95
CA GLU A 436 -29.64 21.51 -102.42
C GLU A 436 -30.93 20.96 -103.08
N GLY A 437 -31.83 21.85 -103.55
CA GLY A 437 -33.00 21.44 -104.36
C GLY A 437 -34.06 22.52 -104.66
N PRO A 438 -34.18 23.03 -105.90
CA PRO A 438 -35.15 24.09 -106.24
C PRO A 438 -36.34 23.61 -107.10
N GLN A 439 -37.59 24.00 -106.76
CA GLN A 439 -38.75 23.72 -107.64
C GLN A 439 -39.99 24.64 -107.47
N LEU A 440 -39.87 25.93 -107.82
CA LEU A 440 -41.00 26.90 -107.78
C LEU A 440 -41.08 27.79 -109.04
N LYS A 441 -41.65 27.29 -110.15
CA LYS A 441 -41.89 28.14 -111.36
C LYS A 441 -42.91 27.66 -112.41
N ARG A 442 -43.89 26.81 -112.09
CA ARG A 442 -44.84 26.26 -113.11
C ARG A 442 -46.32 26.15 -112.65
N MET A 443 -46.93 27.23 -112.14
CA MET A 443 -48.40 27.29 -111.88
C MET A 443 -49.07 28.65 -112.19
N PHE A 444 -48.38 29.62 -112.79
CA PHE A 444 -48.81 31.04 -112.77
C PHE A 444 -49.57 31.57 -114.01
N LEU A 445 -50.10 30.70 -114.90
CA LEU A 445 -50.70 31.11 -116.18
C LEU A 445 -52.08 30.49 -116.46
N SER A 446 -52.89 30.21 -115.42
CA SER A 446 -54.25 29.65 -115.57
C SER A 446 -55.32 30.39 -114.76
N THR A 447 -54.99 31.50 -114.10
CA THR A 447 -55.75 32.03 -112.96
C THR A 447 -56.44 33.38 -113.19
N GLU A 448 -56.40 33.98 -114.39
CA GLU A 448 -56.98 35.33 -114.61
C GLU A 448 -58.51 35.39 -114.63
N ASP A 449 -59.21 34.35 -115.11
CA ASP A 449 -60.68 34.31 -114.98
C ASP A 449 -61.14 33.72 -113.62
N GLN A 450 -60.33 32.87 -112.98
CA GLN A 450 -60.52 32.52 -111.57
C GLN A 450 -60.33 33.73 -110.65
N LEU A 451 -59.48 34.70 -111.03
CA LEU A 451 -59.18 35.88 -110.20
C LEU A 451 -60.41 36.73 -109.88
N LYS A 452 -61.47 36.70 -110.70
CA LYS A 452 -62.69 37.48 -110.50
C LYS A 452 -63.59 36.87 -109.43
N SER A 453 -63.99 35.59 -109.55
CA SER A 453 -64.74 34.89 -108.49
C SER A 453 -63.90 34.80 -107.21
N SER A 454 -62.63 34.44 -107.34
CA SER A 454 -61.69 34.39 -106.22
C SER A 454 -61.47 35.77 -105.58
N SER A 455 -61.68 36.90 -106.26
CA SER A 455 -61.63 38.22 -105.60
C SER A 455 -62.79 38.44 -104.62
N GLN A 456 -63.99 37.96 -104.94
CA GLN A 456 -65.15 38.07 -104.04
C GLN A 456 -65.02 37.09 -102.86
N GLU A 457 -64.57 35.85 -103.12
CA GLU A 457 -64.26 34.89 -102.06
C GLU A 457 -63.10 35.36 -101.15
N LYS A 458 -62.05 35.96 -101.74
CA LYS A 458 -60.96 36.58 -100.98
C LYS A 458 -61.42 37.76 -100.15
N LEU A 459 -62.36 38.59 -100.63
CA LEU A 459 -62.92 39.69 -99.83
C LEU A 459 -63.66 39.12 -98.60
N ALA A 460 -64.54 38.14 -98.77
CA ALA A 460 -65.22 37.49 -97.65
C ALA A 460 -64.24 36.81 -96.66
N VAL A 461 -63.19 36.14 -97.17
CA VAL A 461 -62.14 35.53 -96.33
C VAL A 461 -61.26 36.58 -95.64
N LEU A 462 -61.03 37.74 -96.26
CA LEU A 462 -60.30 38.86 -95.66
C LEU A 462 -61.14 39.59 -94.61
N GLU A 463 -62.45 39.70 -94.80
CA GLU A 463 -63.40 40.21 -93.80
C GLU A 463 -63.48 39.27 -92.58
N GLY A 464 -63.60 37.97 -92.80
CA GLY A 464 -63.52 36.95 -91.74
C GLY A 464 -62.19 36.99 -90.97
N ARG A 465 -61.06 37.02 -91.69
CA ARG A 465 -59.73 37.18 -91.08
C ARG A 465 -59.53 38.51 -90.38
N LEU A 466 -60.21 39.58 -90.82
CA LEU A 466 -60.18 40.88 -90.14
C LEU A 466 -60.98 40.85 -88.83
N THR A 467 -62.09 40.10 -88.76
CA THR A 467 -62.78 39.83 -87.49
C THR A 467 -61.96 38.94 -86.56
N GLU A 468 -61.33 37.87 -87.09
CA GLU A 468 -60.40 37.02 -86.33
C GLU A 468 -59.22 37.86 -85.79
N GLU A 469 -58.57 38.70 -86.60
CA GLU A 469 -57.52 39.63 -86.17
C GLU A 469 -58.01 40.61 -85.08
N GLN A 470 -59.25 41.12 -85.17
CA GLN A 470 -59.82 41.98 -84.14
C GLN A 470 -60.11 41.24 -82.83
N GLU A 471 -60.37 39.93 -82.88
CA GLU A 471 -60.56 39.09 -81.69
C GLU A 471 -59.20 38.70 -81.09
N TRP A 472 -58.23 38.29 -81.92
CA TRP A 472 -56.84 38.07 -81.49
C TRP A 472 -56.20 39.32 -80.86
N ARG A 473 -56.47 40.53 -81.39
CA ARG A 473 -55.99 41.78 -80.78
C ARG A 473 -56.62 42.04 -79.41
N LYS A 474 -57.93 41.83 -79.24
CA LYS A 474 -58.59 41.93 -77.92
C LYS A 474 -58.04 40.89 -76.94
N GLN A 475 -57.80 39.66 -77.40
CA GLN A 475 -57.19 38.63 -76.58
C GLN A 475 -55.76 39.01 -76.16
N LEU A 476 -54.94 39.49 -77.10
CA LEU A 476 -53.58 39.98 -76.80
C LEU A 476 -53.56 41.21 -75.88
N GLU A 477 -54.57 42.09 -75.94
CA GLU A 477 -54.74 43.20 -74.98
C GLU A 477 -55.11 42.69 -73.58
N VAL A 478 -55.97 41.67 -73.47
CA VAL A 478 -56.29 40.98 -72.21
C VAL A 478 -55.04 40.26 -71.66
N ASP A 479 -54.33 39.50 -72.48
CA ASP A 479 -53.13 38.76 -72.09
C ASP A 479 -51.99 39.72 -71.67
N LEU A 480 -51.83 40.84 -72.37
CA LEU A 480 -50.89 41.90 -72.02
C LEU A 480 -51.24 42.57 -70.69
N THR A 481 -52.52 42.85 -70.42
CA THR A 481 -52.93 43.40 -69.12
C THR A 481 -52.82 42.38 -67.98
N ALA A 482 -53.04 41.09 -68.25
CA ALA A 482 -52.78 40.01 -67.31
C ALA A 482 -51.29 39.88 -66.97
N ALA A 483 -50.40 39.89 -67.98
CA ALA A 483 -48.94 39.87 -67.80
C ALA A 483 -48.41 41.12 -67.08
N GLN A 484 -48.97 42.31 -67.37
CA GLN A 484 -48.69 43.50 -66.57
C GLN A 484 -49.21 43.40 -65.12
N GLY A 485 -50.21 42.56 -64.87
CA GLY A 485 -50.70 42.22 -63.54
C GLY A 485 -49.78 41.29 -62.76
N THR A 486 -49.23 40.23 -63.39
CA THR A 486 -48.27 39.32 -62.74
C THR A 486 -46.95 40.03 -62.45
N LEU A 487 -46.39 40.75 -63.44
CA LEU A 487 -45.17 41.56 -63.28
C LEU A 487 -45.27 42.63 -62.18
N LYS A 488 -46.48 43.11 -61.83
CA LYS A 488 -46.69 43.99 -60.66
C LYS A 488 -46.60 43.21 -59.34
N LYS A 489 -47.26 42.06 -59.24
CA LYS A 489 -47.21 41.18 -58.05
C LYS A 489 -45.79 40.69 -57.77
N GLU A 490 -45.09 40.22 -58.81
CA GLU A 490 -43.68 39.80 -58.74
C GLU A 490 -42.76 40.94 -58.26
N ARG A 491 -43.00 42.18 -58.72
CA ARG A 491 -42.26 43.35 -58.23
C ARG A 491 -42.54 43.64 -56.76
N GLU A 492 -43.78 43.56 -56.30
CA GLU A 492 -44.11 43.73 -54.89
C GLU A 492 -43.48 42.64 -54.02
N GLU A 493 -43.48 41.39 -54.50
CA GLU A 493 -42.90 40.23 -53.82
C GLU A 493 -41.37 40.29 -53.75
N LEU A 494 -40.73 40.81 -54.81
CA LEU A 494 -39.32 41.19 -54.79
C LEU A 494 -39.04 42.32 -53.77
N HIS A 495 -39.98 43.24 -53.52
CA HIS A 495 -39.82 44.26 -52.46
C HIS A 495 -40.01 43.70 -51.05
N ARG A 496 -40.93 42.72 -50.86
CA ARG A 496 -41.11 42.00 -49.58
C ARG A 496 -39.85 41.21 -49.21
N SER A 497 -39.39 40.35 -50.11
CA SER A 497 -38.16 39.56 -49.94
C SER A 497 -36.90 40.43 -49.81
N GLN A 498 -36.82 41.59 -50.47
CA GLN A 498 -35.76 42.57 -50.18
C GLN A 498 -35.87 43.22 -48.78
N GLY A 499 -37.06 43.34 -48.21
CA GLY A 499 -37.27 43.76 -46.83
C GLY A 499 -36.82 42.70 -45.84
N GLU A 500 -37.22 41.44 -46.05
CA GLU A 500 -36.81 40.28 -45.27
C GLU A 500 -35.28 40.09 -45.30
N LEU A 501 -34.65 40.19 -46.49
CA LEU A 501 -33.19 40.17 -46.64
C LEU A 501 -32.49 41.32 -45.91
N ARG A 502 -33.14 42.48 -45.70
CA ARG A 502 -32.59 43.55 -44.86
C ARG A 502 -32.73 43.21 -43.39
N SER A 503 -33.87 42.65 -42.96
CA SER A 503 -34.10 42.19 -41.59
C SER A 503 -33.06 41.14 -41.17
N LEU A 504 -32.88 40.08 -41.97
CA LEU A 504 -31.90 39.02 -41.74
C LEU A 504 -30.45 39.53 -41.72
N ARG A 505 -30.14 40.60 -42.48
CA ARG A 505 -28.82 41.27 -42.42
C ARG A 505 -28.61 42.06 -41.13
N MET A 506 -29.65 42.71 -40.60
CA MET A 506 -29.57 43.38 -39.28
C MET A 506 -29.45 42.34 -38.15
N GLU A 507 -30.19 41.25 -38.23
CA GLU A 507 -30.15 40.15 -37.26
C GLU A 507 -28.79 39.43 -37.25
N THR A 508 -28.25 39.09 -38.41
CA THR A 508 -26.89 38.51 -38.49
C THR A 508 -25.79 39.51 -38.12
N GLN A 509 -26.03 40.82 -38.20
CA GLN A 509 -25.13 41.83 -37.62
C GLN A 509 -25.23 41.88 -36.08
N ALA A 510 -26.43 41.82 -35.52
CA ALA A 510 -26.66 41.78 -34.07
C ALA A 510 -26.06 40.51 -33.43
N LEU A 511 -26.25 39.34 -34.06
CA LEU A 511 -25.63 38.09 -33.62
C LEU A 511 -24.09 38.14 -33.70
N ARG A 512 -23.52 38.81 -34.72
CA ARG A 512 -22.06 39.02 -34.79
C ARG A 512 -21.55 39.97 -33.69
N ALA A 513 -22.32 40.98 -33.31
CA ALA A 513 -21.99 41.84 -32.17
C ALA A 513 -22.01 41.04 -30.85
N GLY A 514 -23.08 40.29 -30.58
CA GLY A 514 -23.17 39.40 -29.41
C GLY A 514 -22.06 38.34 -29.35
N LEU A 515 -21.61 37.82 -30.49
CA LEU A 515 -20.45 36.93 -30.57
C LEU A 515 -19.11 37.66 -30.31
N GLN A 516 -18.97 38.94 -30.63
CA GLN A 516 -17.81 39.74 -30.24
C GLN A 516 -17.84 40.08 -28.75
N GLU A 517 -19.00 40.40 -28.18
CA GLU A 517 -19.19 40.59 -26.74
C GLU A 517 -18.87 39.30 -25.96
N SER A 518 -19.40 38.15 -26.39
CA SER A 518 -19.07 36.83 -25.84
C SER A 518 -17.57 36.50 -25.90
N ARG A 519 -16.89 36.85 -27.01
CA ARG A 519 -15.43 36.72 -27.12
C ARG A 519 -14.69 37.65 -26.16
N SER A 520 -15.14 38.89 -26.00
CA SER A 520 -14.54 39.83 -25.04
C SER A 520 -14.68 39.36 -23.59
N LEU A 521 -15.84 38.78 -23.24
CA LEU A 521 -16.10 38.15 -21.94
C LEU A 521 -15.26 36.88 -21.75
N SER A 522 -15.04 36.10 -22.81
CA SER A 522 -14.11 34.95 -22.77
C SER A 522 -12.66 35.40 -22.53
N THR A 523 -12.22 36.50 -23.13
CA THR A 523 -10.88 37.07 -22.85
C THR A 523 -10.75 37.68 -21.46
N SER A 524 -11.82 38.25 -20.88
CA SER A 524 -11.77 38.70 -19.48
C SER A 524 -11.87 37.55 -18.49
N LEU A 525 -12.59 36.46 -18.80
CA LEU A 525 -12.64 35.25 -17.98
C LEU A 525 -11.27 34.57 -17.90
N THR A 526 -10.57 34.42 -19.03
CA THR A 526 -9.21 33.85 -19.05
C THR A 526 -8.18 34.75 -18.36
N GLN A 527 -8.34 36.07 -18.40
CA GLN A 527 -7.55 37.00 -17.58
C GLN A 527 -7.82 36.81 -16.08
N LEU A 528 -9.09 36.74 -15.67
CA LEU A 528 -9.48 36.50 -14.27
C LEU A 528 -9.04 35.11 -13.76
N GLN A 529 -8.98 34.10 -14.63
CA GLN A 529 -8.37 32.80 -14.32
C GLN A 529 -6.87 32.96 -14.06
N GLY A 530 -6.11 33.61 -14.95
CA GLY A 530 -4.69 33.88 -14.72
C GLY A 530 -4.40 34.73 -13.47
N GLU A 531 -5.27 35.69 -13.12
CA GLU A 531 -5.19 36.44 -11.86
C GLU A 531 -5.51 35.57 -10.63
N LYS A 532 -6.51 34.68 -10.73
CA LYS A 532 -6.84 33.70 -9.68
C LYS A 532 -5.66 32.76 -9.43
N ASP A 533 -5.09 32.16 -10.48
CA ASP A 533 -4.01 31.18 -10.36
C ASP A 533 -2.75 31.84 -9.75
N LEU A 534 -2.49 33.12 -10.08
CA LEU A 534 -1.43 33.91 -9.47
C LEU A 534 -1.70 34.26 -7.99
N LEU A 535 -2.97 34.38 -7.59
CA LEU A 535 -3.36 34.56 -6.18
C LEU A 535 -3.27 33.24 -5.40
N GLU A 536 -3.68 32.10 -5.97
CA GLU A 536 -3.52 30.78 -5.37
C GLU A 536 -2.04 30.44 -5.16
N HIS A 537 -1.16 30.74 -6.13
CA HIS A 537 0.29 30.63 -5.95
C HIS A 537 0.79 31.43 -4.74
N LYS A 538 0.35 32.70 -4.61
CA LYS A 538 0.73 33.58 -3.50
C LYS A 538 0.18 33.12 -2.16
N VAL A 539 -1.02 32.55 -2.11
CA VAL A 539 -1.56 31.91 -0.91
C VAL A 539 -0.67 30.74 -0.51
N SER A 540 -0.32 29.84 -1.44
CA SER A 540 0.60 28.74 -1.16
C SER A 540 2.04 29.18 -0.84
N GLU A 541 2.49 30.36 -1.27
CA GLU A 541 3.75 30.96 -0.79
C GLU A 541 3.65 31.48 0.65
N LEU A 542 2.53 32.11 1.01
CA LEU A 542 2.26 32.61 2.35
C LEU A 542 2.05 31.46 3.36
N GLU A 543 1.36 30.39 2.98
CA GLU A 543 1.21 29.16 3.79
C GLU A 543 2.57 28.52 4.07
N ARG A 544 3.44 28.40 3.05
CA ARG A 544 4.81 27.91 3.20
C ARG A 544 5.67 28.85 4.06
N ALA A 545 5.41 30.16 4.04
CA ALA A 545 6.08 31.12 4.91
C ALA A 545 5.58 31.01 6.37
N GLN A 546 4.28 30.81 6.58
CA GLN A 546 3.70 30.57 7.90
C GLN A 546 4.23 29.28 8.53
N ALA A 547 4.23 28.16 7.81
CA ALA A 547 4.77 26.89 8.29
C ALA A 547 6.26 26.98 8.69
N ARG A 548 7.06 27.79 7.99
CA ARG A 548 8.45 28.10 8.38
C ARG A 548 8.51 28.88 9.69
N LEU A 549 7.70 29.94 9.84
CA LEU A 549 7.64 30.74 11.06
C LEU A 549 7.13 29.93 12.27
N GLU A 550 6.20 29.01 12.06
CA GLU A 550 5.72 28.08 13.09
C GLU A 550 6.83 27.11 13.52
N SER A 551 7.58 26.55 12.56
CA SER A 551 8.77 25.71 12.85
C SER A 551 9.86 26.50 13.59
N ASP A 552 10.17 27.73 13.18
CA ASP A 552 11.11 28.62 13.87
C ASP A 552 10.67 28.93 15.32
N LEU A 553 9.37 29.13 15.54
CA LEU A 553 8.79 29.32 16.88
C LEU A 553 8.89 28.05 17.73
N GLU A 554 8.77 26.85 17.15
CA GLU A 554 8.99 25.59 17.86
C GLU A 554 10.46 25.32 18.18
N LEU A 555 11.39 25.69 17.29
CA LEU A 555 12.82 25.70 17.57
C LEU A 555 13.17 26.68 18.70
N GLN A 556 12.56 27.88 18.73
CA GLN A 556 12.73 28.80 19.85
C GLN A 556 12.10 28.28 21.15
N ARG A 557 10.94 27.61 21.10
CA ARG A 557 10.29 26.98 22.28
C ARG A 557 11.13 25.83 22.85
N THR A 558 11.71 24.98 21.99
CA THR A 558 12.55 23.86 22.41
C THR A 558 13.89 24.35 22.97
N ALA A 559 14.55 25.32 22.32
CA ALA A 559 15.74 25.98 22.87
C ALA A 559 15.46 26.64 24.24
N SER A 560 14.31 27.31 24.38
CA SER A 560 13.88 27.91 25.65
C SER A 560 13.63 26.89 26.75
N ARG A 561 13.06 25.71 26.42
CA ARG A 561 12.92 24.58 27.35
C ARG A 561 14.27 24.02 27.78
N GLY A 562 15.20 23.83 26.84
CA GLY A 562 16.58 23.39 27.12
C GLY A 562 17.30 24.32 28.08
N ALA A 563 17.33 25.63 27.78
CA ALA A 563 17.93 26.64 28.66
C ALA A 563 17.26 26.72 30.04
N GLN A 564 15.94 26.52 30.12
CA GLN A 564 15.25 26.44 31.42
C GLN A 564 15.68 25.21 32.23
N GLU A 565 15.92 24.07 31.57
CA GLU A 565 16.32 22.82 32.23
C GLU A 565 17.79 22.83 32.66
N GLU A 566 18.70 23.39 31.85
CA GLU A 566 20.07 23.72 32.28
C GLU A 566 20.08 24.61 33.52
N LEU A 567 19.17 25.60 33.57
CA LEU A 567 19.04 26.50 34.72
C LEU A 567 18.43 25.79 35.94
N ARG A 568 17.56 24.78 35.76
CA ARG A 568 17.15 23.86 36.85
C ARG A 568 18.33 23.02 37.35
N GLN A 569 19.10 22.39 36.47
CA GLN A 569 20.27 21.59 36.84
C GLN A 569 21.35 22.43 37.55
N SER A 570 21.60 23.65 37.07
CA SER A 570 22.51 24.62 37.70
C SER A 570 22.04 25.00 39.10
N ARG A 571 20.74 25.25 39.29
CA ARG A 571 20.14 25.47 40.62
C ARG A 571 20.30 24.25 41.54
N ALA A 572 20.10 23.04 41.03
CA ALA A 572 20.24 21.79 41.80
C ALA A 572 21.68 21.59 42.29
N ARG A 573 22.67 21.70 41.39
CA ARG A 573 24.11 21.68 41.73
C ARG A 573 24.46 22.78 42.74
N ALA A 574 23.88 23.97 42.59
CA ALA A 574 24.08 25.07 43.53
C ALA A 574 23.40 24.87 44.90
N SER A 575 22.34 24.05 45.01
CA SER A 575 21.81 23.60 46.32
C SER A 575 22.67 22.51 46.95
N GLU A 576 23.16 21.57 46.16
CA GLU A 576 24.04 20.48 46.61
C GLU A 576 25.37 21.04 47.18
N LEU A 577 26.03 21.94 46.44
CA LEU A 577 27.24 22.64 46.93
C LEU A 577 26.96 23.45 48.21
N ARG A 578 25.75 24.00 48.38
CA ARG A 578 25.35 24.67 49.63
C ARG A 578 25.13 23.69 50.78
N ALA A 579 24.63 22.49 50.52
CA ALA A 579 24.53 21.43 51.52
C ALA A 579 25.92 20.92 51.94
N GLN A 580 26.83 20.70 50.98
CA GLN A 580 28.23 20.33 51.25
C GLN A 580 28.96 21.40 52.09
N VAL A 581 28.82 22.69 51.74
CA VAL A 581 29.34 23.80 52.55
C VAL A 581 28.67 23.89 53.94
N GLY A 582 27.41 23.44 54.07
CA GLY A 582 26.74 23.28 55.36
C GLY A 582 27.38 22.18 56.22
N GLY A 583 27.64 21.01 55.64
CA GLY A 583 28.34 19.89 56.28
C GLY A 583 29.75 20.28 56.74
N LEU A 584 30.57 20.83 55.85
CA LEU A 584 31.92 21.29 56.17
C LEU A 584 31.94 22.36 57.28
N LYS A 585 30.92 23.24 57.36
CA LYS A 585 30.78 24.19 58.47
C LYS A 585 30.40 23.51 59.79
N ALA A 586 29.59 22.45 59.75
CA ALA A 586 29.26 21.66 60.94
C ALA A 586 30.48 20.87 61.46
N GLU A 587 31.29 20.31 60.54
CA GLU A 587 32.55 19.62 60.83
C GLU A 587 33.62 20.55 61.39
N VAL A 588 33.84 21.72 60.77
CA VAL A 588 34.71 22.77 61.34
C VAL A 588 34.20 23.15 62.73
N GLY A 589 32.89 23.33 62.89
CA GLY A 589 32.26 23.62 64.18
C GLY A 589 32.44 22.52 65.24
N SER A 590 32.56 21.23 64.86
CA SER A 590 32.90 20.15 65.81
C SER A 590 34.38 20.12 66.11
N LEU A 591 35.25 20.23 65.10
CA LEU A 591 36.70 20.31 65.29
C LEU A 591 37.12 21.51 66.16
N GLU A 592 36.39 22.63 66.10
CA GLU A 592 36.60 23.76 67.00
C GLU A 592 36.13 23.48 68.44
N ARG A 593 35.03 22.73 68.63
CA ARG A 593 34.60 22.24 69.95
C ARG A 593 35.61 21.26 70.54
N ASP A 594 36.07 20.30 69.75
CA ASP A 594 37.04 19.28 70.16
C ASP A 594 38.40 19.92 70.47
N ARG A 595 38.86 20.88 69.66
CA ARG A 595 40.06 21.70 69.94
C ARG A 595 39.94 22.46 71.26
N ASN A 596 38.77 22.99 71.57
CA ASN A 596 38.54 23.71 72.83
C ASN A 596 38.52 22.72 74.01
N ALA A 597 37.80 21.60 73.92
CA ALA A 597 37.80 20.55 74.95
C ALA A 597 39.21 19.98 75.22
N LEU A 598 40.01 19.76 74.17
CA LEU A 598 41.43 19.38 74.30
C LEU A 598 42.28 20.48 74.93
N ARG A 599 42.00 21.75 74.67
CA ARG A 599 42.69 22.89 75.29
C ARG A 599 42.38 22.98 76.79
N ASP A 600 41.14 22.71 77.16
CA ASP A 600 40.69 22.74 78.55
C ASP A 600 41.22 21.52 79.31
N ALA A 601 41.18 20.32 78.74
CA ALA A 601 41.83 19.13 79.28
C ALA A 601 43.36 19.29 79.42
N LEU A 602 44.03 20.02 78.51
CA LEU A 602 45.43 20.39 78.65
C LEU A 602 45.67 21.46 79.72
N ALA A 603 44.68 22.30 80.04
CA ALA A 603 44.75 23.24 81.16
C ALA A 603 44.56 22.51 82.51
N GLU A 604 43.61 21.58 82.60
CA GLU A 604 43.44 20.68 83.74
C GLU A 604 44.69 19.80 83.97
N GLY A 605 45.22 19.19 82.91
CA GLY A 605 46.46 18.42 82.98
C GLY A 605 47.67 19.24 83.45
N ARG A 606 47.73 20.53 83.08
CA ARG A 606 48.73 21.48 83.61
C ARG A 606 48.51 21.82 85.08
N ALA A 607 47.26 21.96 85.53
CA ALA A 607 46.95 22.18 86.94
C ALA A 607 47.28 20.94 87.79
N GLN A 608 46.95 19.73 87.30
CA GLN A 608 47.33 18.47 87.92
C GLN A 608 48.86 18.30 87.97
N LEU A 609 49.59 18.62 86.90
CA LEU A 609 51.05 18.62 86.90
C LEU A 609 51.63 19.65 87.89
N ALA A 610 51.04 20.83 88.02
CA ALA A 610 51.49 21.83 89.00
C ALA A 610 51.30 21.35 90.45
N GLU A 611 50.17 20.72 90.77
CA GLU A 611 49.90 20.16 92.10
C GLU A 611 50.78 18.93 92.39
N LEU A 612 51.00 18.04 91.41
CA LEU A 612 51.97 16.94 91.51
C LEU A 612 53.41 17.45 91.68
N GLN A 613 53.78 18.53 91.01
CA GLN A 613 55.11 19.13 91.13
C GLN A 613 55.30 19.85 92.49
N LYS A 614 54.24 20.41 93.06
CA LYS A 614 54.20 20.88 94.46
C LYS A 614 54.41 19.72 95.44
N GLN A 615 53.64 18.63 95.30
CA GLN A 615 53.80 17.42 96.13
C GLN A 615 55.19 16.78 95.97
N LEU A 616 55.78 16.83 94.77
CA LEU A 616 57.15 16.37 94.53
C LEU A 616 58.19 17.24 95.24
N ASN A 617 58.01 18.56 95.25
CA ASN A 617 58.88 19.51 95.96
C ASN A 617 58.80 19.34 97.48
N GLU A 618 57.59 19.19 98.03
CA GLU A 618 57.35 18.86 99.44
C GLU A 618 58.04 17.54 99.79
N GLY A 619 57.81 16.49 98.99
CA GLY A 619 58.45 15.18 99.14
C GLY A 619 59.97 15.16 98.89
N ALA A 620 60.55 16.18 98.26
CA ALA A 620 61.99 16.32 98.04
C ALA A 620 62.69 16.98 99.25
N GLN A 621 62.09 18.02 99.84
CA GLN A 621 62.59 18.61 101.09
C GLN A 621 62.61 17.57 102.22
N ASP A 622 61.60 16.71 102.26
CA ASP A 622 61.48 15.63 103.22
C ASP A 622 62.44 14.45 102.96
N ARG A 623 62.98 14.32 101.75
CA ARG A 623 64.08 13.39 101.44
C ARG A 623 65.43 13.94 101.87
N LEU A 624 65.69 15.23 101.65
CA LEU A 624 66.93 15.89 102.07
C LEU A 624 67.16 15.75 103.58
N ARG A 625 66.15 16.07 104.40
CA ARG A 625 66.18 15.88 105.87
C ARG A 625 66.58 14.45 106.26
N ARG A 626 65.91 13.44 105.69
CA ARG A 626 66.19 12.01 105.94
C ARG A 626 67.55 11.56 105.39
N GLN A 627 68.12 12.26 104.42
CA GLN A 627 69.40 11.92 103.80
C GLN A 627 70.59 12.42 104.62
N GLU A 628 70.47 13.59 105.28
CA GLU A 628 71.44 14.10 106.25
C GLU A 628 71.56 13.16 107.47
N GLU A 629 70.42 12.69 108.00
CA GLU A 629 70.39 11.70 109.09
C GLU A 629 71.02 10.36 108.66
N LYS A 630 70.74 9.90 107.44
CA LYS A 630 71.23 8.61 106.92
C LYS A 630 72.72 8.63 106.58
N GLN A 631 73.29 9.79 106.25
CA GLN A 631 74.74 9.95 106.05
C GLN A 631 75.54 9.81 107.35
N ARG A 632 75.01 10.28 108.49
CA ARG A 632 75.64 10.05 109.81
C ARG A 632 75.79 8.55 110.13
N LEU A 633 74.70 7.80 109.99
CA LEU A 633 74.68 6.35 110.28
C LEU A 633 75.47 5.51 109.25
N SER A 634 75.74 6.04 108.06
CA SER A 634 76.50 5.32 107.02
C SER A 634 78.00 5.23 107.30
N LEU A 635 78.56 6.14 108.11
CA LEU A 635 80.00 6.19 108.38
C LEU A 635 80.44 5.20 109.46
N GLU A 636 79.57 4.87 110.42
CA GLU A 636 79.92 4.00 111.56
C GLU A 636 79.93 2.51 111.18
N LEU A 637 79.02 2.06 110.30
CA LEU A 637 78.94 0.65 109.88
C LEU A 637 79.90 0.27 108.74
N GLN A 638 80.57 1.23 108.11
CA GLN A 638 81.55 0.93 107.05
C GLN A 638 82.80 0.23 107.61
N CYS A 639 83.10 0.41 108.91
CA CYS A 639 84.26 -0.17 109.59
C CYS A 639 84.14 -1.69 109.89
N VAL A 640 82.99 -2.32 109.63
CA VAL A 640 82.75 -3.76 109.86
C VAL A 640 82.90 -4.59 108.57
N ARG A 641 83.13 -3.95 107.42
CA ARG A 641 83.13 -4.62 106.09
C ARG A 641 84.42 -5.37 105.71
N GLU A 642 85.46 -5.35 106.55
CA GLU A 642 86.80 -5.82 106.15
C GLU A 642 87.24 -7.18 106.77
N GLN A 643 86.44 -7.83 107.63
CA GLN A 643 86.95 -8.92 108.47
C GLN A 643 86.73 -10.38 108.00
N LEU A 644 85.81 -10.70 107.07
CA LEU A 644 85.57 -12.10 106.65
C LEU A 644 85.54 -12.31 105.13
N HIS A 645 86.70 -12.11 104.51
CA HIS A 645 87.01 -12.53 103.14
C HIS A 645 87.70 -13.92 103.12
N SER A 646 87.15 -14.93 103.83
CA SER A 646 87.88 -16.17 104.15
C SER A 646 87.11 -17.50 104.09
N ALA A 647 86.24 -17.67 103.10
CA ALA A 647 86.03 -18.96 102.41
C ALA A 647 85.72 -18.65 100.93
N ARG A 648 86.57 -19.01 99.95
CA ARG A 648 86.90 -20.38 99.50
C ARG A 648 85.64 -21.11 99.04
N GLU A 649 85.40 -21.17 97.73
CA GLU A 649 85.77 -22.31 96.84
C GLU A 649 84.78 -23.49 97.06
N GLU A 650 84.18 -24.12 96.05
CA GLU A 650 84.76 -24.60 94.78
C GLU A 650 83.69 -24.91 93.70
N GLY A 651 84.07 -25.48 92.53
CA GLY A 651 83.19 -26.20 91.55
C GLY A 651 81.98 -25.44 90.93
N ARG A 652 82.11 -24.74 89.78
CA ARG A 652 82.06 -25.29 88.40
C ARG A 652 81.08 -26.48 88.21
N ARG A 653 79.98 -26.38 87.43
CA ARG A 653 79.86 -26.29 85.94
C ARG A 653 80.39 -27.56 85.23
N LEU A 654 79.75 -28.22 84.23
CA LEU A 654 78.69 -27.82 83.26
C LEU A 654 78.28 -29.04 82.34
N ARG A 655 77.29 -28.89 81.41
CA ARG A 655 77.02 -29.69 80.15
C ARG A 655 76.38 -31.11 80.26
N GLN A 656 75.73 -31.75 79.25
CA GLN A 656 75.14 -31.37 77.93
C GLN A 656 74.12 -32.40 77.33
N GLU A 657 73.16 -31.90 76.52
CA GLU A 657 72.55 -32.35 75.23
C GLU A 657 72.47 -33.83 74.69
N ALA A 658 71.27 -34.17 74.12
CA ALA A 658 70.94 -34.91 72.86
C ALA A 658 71.08 -36.46 72.65
N GLY A 659 70.18 -37.06 71.81
CA GLY A 659 70.23 -38.47 71.29
C GLY A 659 68.96 -38.96 70.51
N ARG A 660 69.06 -39.96 69.59
CA ARG A 660 68.02 -40.42 68.62
C ARG A 660 67.73 -41.95 68.54
N ASP A 661 66.51 -42.31 68.11
CA ASP A 661 65.98 -43.38 67.20
C ASP A 661 66.40 -44.90 67.16
N LEU A 662 65.43 -45.73 66.70
CA LEU A 662 65.47 -47.08 66.00
C LEU A 662 65.33 -48.43 66.76
N GLY A 663 64.54 -49.38 66.20
CA GLY A 663 64.85 -50.85 66.24
C GLY A 663 63.75 -51.96 66.23
N SER A 664 63.80 -52.87 65.22
CA SER A 664 63.62 -54.36 65.27
C SER A 664 62.24 -55.10 65.15
N ALA A 665 62.32 -56.42 64.86
CA ALA A 665 61.24 -57.41 64.62
C ALA A 665 61.77 -58.89 64.54
N PRO A 666 60.92 -59.94 64.73
CA PRO A 666 61.16 -61.30 64.17
C PRO A 666 59.89 -62.02 63.57
N PRO A 667 60.01 -63.24 62.98
CA PRO A 667 58.93 -63.97 62.23
C PRO A 667 58.42 -65.24 62.96
N ASP A 668 57.61 -66.12 62.31
CA ASP A 668 58.01 -67.54 61.98
C ASP A 668 57.00 -68.41 61.15
N ARG A 669 57.39 -69.67 60.83
CA ARG A 669 56.71 -70.72 59.98
C ARG A 669 56.27 -71.97 60.83
N PRO A 670 56.00 -73.24 60.34
CA PRO A 670 55.87 -73.83 58.98
C PRO A 670 54.76 -74.94 58.75
N ARG A 671 54.64 -75.42 57.48
CA ARG A 671 54.34 -76.80 56.94
C ARG A 671 53.24 -77.72 57.57
N ASP A 672 52.55 -78.61 56.84
CA ASP A 672 53.10 -79.65 55.92
C ASP A 672 52.13 -80.21 54.83
N GLU A 673 52.59 -81.26 54.14
CA GLU A 673 52.01 -82.05 53.03
C GLU A 673 50.77 -82.92 53.44
N GLY A 674 49.93 -83.52 52.57
CA GLY A 674 49.78 -83.49 51.10
C GLY A 674 49.11 -84.77 50.51
N ALA A 675 47.82 -84.75 50.11
CA ALA A 675 47.14 -85.90 49.44
C ALA A 675 45.83 -85.54 48.68
N SER A 676 45.46 -86.35 47.66
CA SER A 676 44.13 -86.49 46.98
C SER A 676 43.97 -86.06 45.50
N GLN A 677 44.77 -86.61 44.57
CA GLN A 677 44.63 -86.40 43.11
C GLN A 677 43.51 -87.22 42.43
N LEU A 678 42.29 -87.24 42.98
CA LEU A 678 41.13 -87.94 42.37
C LEU A 678 39.84 -87.11 42.31
N VAL A 679 39.88 -85.85 42.76
CA VAL A 679 38.73 -84.93 42.72
C VAL A 679 38.83 -83.91 41.58
N SER A 680 40.04 -83.44 41.23
CA SER A 680 40.20 -82.35 40.24
C SER A 680 39.74 -82.76 38.83
N LEU A 681 40.12 -83.95 38.34
CA LEU A 681 39.71 -84.46 37.02
C LEU A 681 38.18 -84.50 36.83
N LYS A 682 37.40 -84.70 37.90
CA LYS A 682 35.93 -84.70 37.83
C LYS A 682 35.34 -83.29 37.77
N VAL A 683 36.03 -82.31 38.37
CA VAL A 683 35.70 -80.87 38.25
C VAL A 683 36.16 -80.31 36.89
N GLU A 684 37.32 -80.73 36.39
CA GLU A 684 37.86 -80.34 35.09
C GLU A 684 37.00 -80.87 33.93
N MET A 685 36.57 -82.13 33.97
CA MET A 685 35.65 -82.66 32.97
C MET A 685 34.30 -81.94 32.98
N GLY A 686 33.78 -81.59 34.16
CA GLY A 686 32.56 -80.78 34.28
C GLY A 686 32.71 -79.38 33.68
N ARG A 687 33.84 -78.70 33.93
CA ARG A 687 34.17 -77.41 33.31
C ARG A 687 34.28 -77.48 31.79
N LEU A 688 34.86 -78.56 31.25
CA LEU A 688 34.97 -78.75 29.80
C LEU A 688 33.60 -79.04 29.13
N GLN A 689 32.65 -79.63 29.86
CA GLN A 689 31.27 -79.78 29.37
C GLN A 689 30.54 -78.43 29.37
N THR A 690 30.65 -77.62 30.44
CA THR A 690 30.00 -76.30 30.46
C THR A 690 30.56 -75.37 29.38
N THR A 691 31.88 -75.33 29.16
CA THR A 691 32.46 -74.50 28.09
C THR A 691 32.02 -74.94 26.70
N LEU A 692 31.81 -76.24 26.46
CA LEU A 692 31.32 -76.74 25.17
C LEU A 692 29.84 -76.39 24.94
N GLU A 693 29.04 -76.33 26.01
CA GLU A 693 27.63 -75.91 25.95
C GLU A 693 27.52 -74.38 25.77
N GLU A 694 28.39 -73.61 26.43
CA GLU A 694 28.56 -72.17 26.25
C GLU A 694 28.99 -71.82 24.81
N GLU A 695 30.00 -72.48 24.25
CA GLU A 695 30.42 -72.27 22.85
C GLU A 695 29.31 -72.57 21.84
N ARG A 696 28.54 -73.66 22.05
CA ARG A 696 27.38 -73.98 21.20
C ARG A 696 26.28 -72.92 21.28
N LEU A 697 26.06 -72.38 22.48
CA LEU A 697 25.06 -71.33 22.69
C LEU A 697 25.51 -70.00 22.07
N LEU A 698 26.79 -69.63 22.20
CA LEU A 698 27.41 -68.48 21.52
C LEU A 698 27.42 -68.62 19.98
N ALA A 699 27.61 -69.84 19.45
CA ALA A 699 27.52 -70.12 18.03
C ALA A 699 26.09 -69.96 17.49
N SER A 700 25.08 -70.43 18.24
CA SER A 700 23.67 -70.23 17.87
C SER A 700 23.26 -68.75 17.94
N GLN A 701 23.76 -67.99 18.91
CA GLN A 701 23.59 -66.53 18.99
C GLN A 701 24.23 -65.82 17.79
N HIS A 702 25.45 -66.20 17.38
CA HIS A 702 26.07 -65.68 16.15
C HIS A 702 25.27 -66.01 14.89
N GLN A 703 24.74 -67.23 14.78
CA GLN A 703 23.89 -67.61 13.65
C GLN A 703 22.61 -66.75 13.58
N LEU A 704 21.96 -66.49 14.72
CA LEU A 704 20.80 -65.60 14.79
C LEU A 704 21.16 -64.14 14.49
N ALA A 705 22.32 -63.65 14.96
CA ALA A 705 22.79 -62.29 14.67
C ALA A 705 23.09 -62.09 13.18
N LEU A 706 23.74 -63.07 12.53
CA LEU A 706 23.96 -63.05 11.07
C LEU A 706 22.64 -63.13 10.30
N GLN A 707 21.69 -63.97 10.73
CA GLN A 707 20.37 -64.04 10.11
C GLN A 707 19.60 -62.71 10.23
N ALA A 708 19.71 -62.03 11.37
CA ALA A 708 19.14 -60.69 11.57
C ALA A 708 19.79 -59.65 10.64
N GLN A 709 21.13 -59.61 10.56
CA GLN A 709 21.86 -58.72 9.65
C GLN A 709 21.51 -58.97 8.17
N ILE A 710 21.32 -60.23 7.76
CA ILE A 710 20.86 -60.58 6.41
C ILE A 710 19.43 -60.07 6.17
N SER A 711 18.52 -60.22 7.14
CA SER A 711 17.15 -59.72 7.01
C SER A 711 17.09 -58.19 6.97
N GLU A 712 17.95 -57.50 7.72
CA GLU A 712 18.06 -56.05 7.70
C GLU A 712 18.66 -55.56 6.37
N ALA A 713 19.71 -56.20 5.86
CA ALA A 713 20.28 -55.89 4.55
C ALA A 713 19.25 -56.08 3.42
N GLN A 714 18.42 -57.14 3.48
CA GLN A 714 17.32 -57.36 2.54
C GLN A 714 16.20 -56.31 2.67
N ALA A 715 15.90 -55.83 3.88
CA ALA A 715 14.94 -54.74 4.09
C ALA A 715 15.47 -53.41 3.52
N ARG A 716 16.75 -53.09 3.77
CA ARG A 716 17.45 -51.91 3.23
C ARG A 716 17.54 -51.94 1.69
N ALA A 717 17.78 -53.11 1.09
CA ALA A 717 17.74 -53.27 -0.37
C ALA A 717 16.34 -53.00 -0.94
N LYS A 718 15.28 -53.59 -0.35
CA LYS A 718 13.89 -53.38 -0.79
C LYS A 718 13.43 -51.93 -0.64
N SER A 719 13.87 -51.21 0.39
CA SER A 719 13.55 -49.77 0.53
C SER A 719 14.32 -48.90 -0.47
N GLN A 720 15.53 -49.29 -0.88
CA GLN A 720 16.25 -48.65 -1.98
C GLN A 720 15.58 -48.90 -3.33
N ASP A 721 15.13 -50.14 -3.61
CA ASP A 721 14.38 -50.46 -4.83
C ASP A 721 13.07 -49.67 -4.92
N ALA A 722 12.32 -49.55 -3.81
CA ALA A 722 11.10 -48.74 -3.74
C ALA A 722 11.38 -47.25 -3.97
N LEU A 723 12.46 -46.70 -3.39
CA LEU A 723 12.88 -45.32 -3.63
C LEU A 723 13.29 -45.09 -5.09
N LEU A 724 13.97 -46.05 -5.73
CA LEU A 724 14.32 -45.97 -7.16
C LEU A 724 13.08 -46.06 -8.06
N GLN A 725 12.07 -46.85 -7.70
CA GLN A 725 10.78 -46.88 -8.40
C GLN A 725 10.05 -45.53 -8.27
N GLN A 726 9.96 -44.96 -7.07
CA GLN A 726 9.42 -43.61 -6.83
C GLN A 726 10.14 -42.55 -7.67
N LYS A 727 11.48 -42.54 -7.68
CA LYS A 727 12.26 -41.60 -8.51
C LYS A 727 12.07 -41.85 -10.02
N GLY A 728 11.85 -43.10 -10.42
CA GLY A 728 11.41 -43.46 -11.77
C GLY A 728 9.99 -43.01 -12.13
N GLU A 729 9.15 -42.67 -11.15
CA GLU A 729 7.80 -42.11 -11.33
C GLU A 729 7.82 -40.59 -11.34
N GLU A 730 8.55 -39.96 -10.42
CA GLU A 730 8.86 -38.53 -10.46
C GLU A 730 9.51 -38.14 -11.81
N CYS A 731 10.47 -38.93 -12.31
CA CYS A 731 11.08 -38.70 -13.62
C CYS A 731 10.13 -38.94 -14.80
N ARG A 732 9.07 -39.75 -14.64
CA ARG A 732 8.00 -39.91 -15.66
C ARG A 732 7.05 -38.71 -15.62
N GLN A 733 6.69 -38.23 -14.43
CA GLN A 733 5.83 -37.06 -14.24
C GLN A 733 6.48 -35.79 -14.81
N ILE A 734 7.74 -35.52 -14.43
CA ILE A 734 8.52 -34.36 -14.93
C ILE A 734 8.60 -34.35 -16.47
N ARG A 735 8.69 -35.51 -17.12
CA ARG A 735 8.68 -35.60 -18.59
C ARG A 735 7.32 -35.26 -19.20
N GLN A 736 6.22 -35.65 -18.56
CA GLN A 736 4.87 -35.28 -19.02
C GLN A 736 4.63 -33.77 -18.83
N ASP A 737 5.07 -33.19 -17.72
CA ASP A 737 4.93 -31.76 -17.47
C ASP A 737 5.86 -30.90 -18.37
N ALA A 738 7.05 -31.41 -18.71
CA ALA A 738 7.88 -30.84 -19.77
C ALA A 738 7.18 -30.87 -21.14
N GLN A 739 6.48 -31.95 -21.50
CA GLN A 739 5.71 -32.03 -22.75
C GLN A 739 4.47 -31.10 -22.73
N ARG A 740 3.81 -30.94 -21.59
CA ARG A 740 2.69 -30.00 -21.39
C ARG A 740 3.16 -28.55 -21.55
N THR A 741 4.25 -28.17 -20.88
CA THR A 741 4.83 -26.82 -21.01
C THR A 741 5.33 -26.56 -22.42
N GLN A 742 5.99 -27.50 -23.09
CA GLN A 742 6.37 -27.38 -24.51
C GLN A 742 5.13 -27.17 -25.41
N SER A 743 4.02 -27.85 -25.15
CA SER A 743 2.77 -27.66 -25.90
C SER A 743 2.17 -26.26 -25.68
N LEU A 744 2.21 -25.75 -24.44
CA LEU A 744 1.78 -24.39 -24.10
C LEU A 744 2.65 -23.33 -24.76
N PHE A 745 3.98 -23.45 -24.71
CA PHE A 745 4.90 -22.57 -25.44
C PHE A 745 4.62 -22.60 -26.95
N THR A 746 4.31 -23.76 -27.52
CA THR A 746 3.95 -23.88 -28.95
C THR A 746 2.60 -23.23 -29.27
N SER A 747 1.68 -23.08 -28.30
CA SER A 747 0.45 -22.31 -28.49
C SER A 747 0.71 -20.81 -28.42
N ALA A 748 1.38 -20.36 -27.36
CA ALA A 748 1.79 -18.96 -27.18
C ALA A 748 2.62 -18.45 -28.37
N GLU A 749 3.48 -19.30 -28.97
CA GLU A 749 4.19 -18.97 -30.21
C GLU A 749 3.27 -18.75 -31.42
N ARG A 750 2.13 -19.44 -31.53
CA ARG A 750 1.14 -19.22 -32.61
C ARG A 750 0.34 -17.95 -32.36
N GLU A 751 -0.09 -17.74 -31.12
CA GLU A 751 -0.82 -16.54 -30.69
C GLU A 751 0.05 -15.28 -30.88
N LEU A 752 1.33 -15.33 -30.54
CA LEU A 752 2.31 -14.28 -30.82
C LEU A 752 2.60 -14.08 -32.31
N ARG A 753 2.44 -15.10 -33.17
CA ARG A 753 2.54 -14.93 -34.64
C ARG A 753 1.29 -14.25 -35.19
N TYR A 754 0.10 -14.67 -34.77
CA TYR A 754 -1.17 -14.06 -35.13
C TYR A 754 -1.22 -12.58 -34.74
N GLU A 755 -0.85 -12.23 -33.51
CA GLU A 755 -0.81 -10.83 -33.07
C GLU A 755 0.30 -10.03 -33.78
N ARG A 756 1.40 -10.66 -34.22
CA ARG A 756 2.40 -10.01 -35.09
C ARG A 756 1.88 -9.75 -36.50
N GLU A 757 1.14 -10.68 -37.09
CA GLU A 757 0.52 -10.54 -38.41
C GLU A 757 -0.56 -9.44 -38.38
N LYS A 758 -1.46 -9.48 -37.39
CA LYS A 758 -2.43 -8.41 -37.09
C LYS A 758 -1.76 -7.05 -36.86
N ASN A 759 -0.63 -6.99 -36.15
CA ASN A 759 0.16 -5.75 -36.00
C ASN A 759 0.81 -5.29 -37.31
N LEU A 760 1.19 -6.19 -38.22
CA LEU A 760 1.69 -5.82 -39.54
C LEU A 760 0.56 -5.28 -40.43
N ASP A 761 -0.65 -5.83 -40.32
CA ASP A 761 -1.82 -5.33 -41.06
C ASP A 761 -2.30 -3.97 -40.53
N LEU A 762 -2.35 -3.78 -39.20
CA LEU A 762 -2.58 -2.46 -38.60
C LEU A 762 -1.52 -1.43 -39.05
N LYS A 763 -0.25 -1.83 -39.18
CA LYS A 763 0.81 -0.95 -39.73
C LYS A 763 0.61 -0.62 -41.20
N LYS A 764 0.08 -1.54 -42.02
CA LYS A 764 -0.32 -1.25 -43.41
C LYS A 764 -1.49 -0.25 -43.45
N HIS A 765 -2.51 -0.46 -42.62
CA HIS A 765 -3.65 0.45 -42.53
C HIS A 765 -3.25 1.85 -42.06
N ASN A 766 -2.38 1.97 -41.05
CA ASN A 766 -1.85 3.27 -40.61
C ASN A 766 -1.02 3.94 -41.72
N ALA A 767 -0.16 3.20 -42.43
CA ALA A 767 0.61 3.77 -43.56
C ALA A 767 -0.28 4.25 -44.71
N LEU A 768 -1.38 3.55 -45.01
CA LEU A 768 -2.38 3.98 -45.99
C LEU A 768 -3.17 5.20 -45.50
N LEU A 769 -3.53 5.25 -44.21
CA LEU A 769 -4.19 6.39 -43.59
C LEU A 769 -3.29 7.63 -43.61
N ASP A 770 -1.99 7.47 -43.35
CA ASP A 770 -1.00 8.55 -43.40
C ASP A 770 -0.74 9.02 -44.84
N GLN A 771 -0.79 8.11 -45.83
CA GLN A 771 -0.76 8.47 -47.25
C GLN A 771 -1.98 9.31 -47.64
N GLU A 772 -3.19 8.95 -47.20
CA GLU A 772 -4.40 9.74 -47.47
C GLU A 772 -4.44 11.05 -46.65
N LYS A 773 -3.90 11.09 -45.41
CA LYS A 773 -3.67 12.36 -44.68
C LYS A 773 -2.77 13.30 -45.48
N LEU A 774 -1.63 12.81 -45.98
CA LEU A 774 -0.69 13.60 -46.78
C LEU A 774 -1.32 14.10 -48.09
N ARG A 775 -2.15 13.26 -48.73
CA ARG A 775 -2.94 13.63 -49.91
C ARG A 775 -3.96 14.72 -49.59
N VAL A 776 -4.77 14.56 -48.54
CA VAL A 776 -5.74 15.59 -48.09
C VAL A 776 -5.02 16.89 -47.72
N CYS A 777 -3.82 16.83 -47.12
CA CYS A 777 -2.99 18.02 -46.88
C CYS A 777 -2.50 18.68 -48.17
N ALA A 778 -2.18 17.92 -49.22
CA ALA A 778 -1.80 18.45 -50.53
C ALA A 778 -3.01 19.06 -51.27
N GLU A 779 -4.17 18.40 -51.23
CA GLU A 779 -5.43 18.89 -51.81
C GLU A 779 -5.93 20.16 -51.07
N LEU A 780 -5.77 20.22 -49.74
CA LEU A 780 -6.02 21.41 -48.93
C LEU A 780 -5.07 22.56 -49.27
N LYS A 781 -3.76 22.32 -49.39
CA LYS A 781 -2.79 23.33 -49.84
C LYS A 781 -3.11 23.83 -51.25
N GLN A 782 -3.55 22.96 -52.15
CA GLN A 782 -4.02 23.35 -53.49
C GLN A 782 -5.30 24.19 -53.43
N ALA A 783 -6.24 23.88 -52.53
CA ALA A 783 -7.45 24.68 -52.32
C ALA A 783 -7.13 26.06 -51.71
N GLN A 784 -6.19 26.14 -50.77
CA GLN A 784 -5.69 27.40 -50.19
C GLN A 784 -4.96 28.28 -51.24
N ALA A 785 -4.14 27.68 -52.10
CA ALA A 785 -3.52 28.39 -53.23
C ALA A 785 -4.56 28.91 -54.24
N ARG A 786 -5.62 28.14 -54.51
CA ARG A 786 -6.75 28.61 -55.34
C ARG A 786 -7.56 29.72 -54.67
N LEU A 787 -7.78 29.66 -53.36
CA LEU A 787 -8.46 30.71 -52.59
C LEU A 787 -7.67 32.02 -52.64
N THR A 788 -6.38 32.01 -52.31
CA THR A 788 -5.54 33.22 -52.37
C THR A 788 -5.41 33.78 -53.79
N GLN A 789 -5.36 32.93 -54.83
CA GLN A 789 -5.43 33.38 -56.22
C GLN A 789 -6.78 34.03 -56.58
N LEU A 790 -7.90 33.48 -56.09
CA LEU A 790 -9.23 34.07 -56.27
C LEU A 790 -9.38 35.39 -55.50
N GLU A 791 -8.87 35.49 -54.28
CA GLU A 791 -8.84 36.72 -53.48
C GLU A 791 -8.02 37.82 -54.16
N GLN A 792 -6.84 37.48 -54.71
CA GLN A 792 -6.04 38.40 -55.52
C GLN A 792 -6.81 38.87 -56.77
N SER A 793 -7.51 37.97 -57.47
CA SER A 793 -8.33 38.34 -58.63
C SER A 793 -9.54 39.21 -58.26
N SER A 794 -10.13 38.97 -57.08
CA SER A 794 -11.22 39.78 -56.51
C SER A 794 -10.74 41.18 -56.15
N ALA A 795 -9.55 41.29 -55.56
CA ALA A 795 -8.91 42.58 -55.26
C ALA A 795 -8.55 43.36 -56.52
N SER A 796 -8.04 42.71 -57.58
CA SER A 796 -7.78 43.39 -58.86
C SER A 796 -9.06 43.86 -59.54
N LEU A 797 -10.12 43.04 -59.55
CA LEU A 797 -11.44 43.41 -60.08
C LEU A 797 -12.11 44.51 -59.25
N GLY A 798 -11.90 44.55 -57.93
CA GLY A 798 -12.31 45.65 -57.07
C GLY A 798 -11.63 46.96 -57.46
N GLY A 799 -10.30 46.95 -57.61
CA GLY A 799 -9.54 48.11 -58.08
C GLY A 799 -9.88 48.54 -59.51
N GLU A 800 -10.31 47.64 -60.39
CA GLU A 800 -10.86 48.00 -61.71
C GLU A 800 -12.25 48.63 -61.60
N LEU A 801 -13.15 48.07 -60.77
CA LEU A 801 -14.46 48.63 -60.52
C LEU A 801 -14.39 50.05 -59.93
N GLU A 802 -13.46 50.30 -58.99
CA GLU A 802 -13.21 51.63 -58.45
C GLU A 802 -12.74 52.63 -59.52
N ARG A 803 -11.81 52.24 -60.40
CA ARG A 803 -11.37 53.07 -61.54
C ARG A 803 -12.51 53.36 -62.51
N VAL A 804 -13.37 52.38 -62.80
CA VAL A 804 -14.56 52.56 -63.64
C VAL A 804 -15.58 53.49 -62.97
N GLN A 805 -15.80 53.39 -61.66
CA GLN A 805 -16.66 54.31 -60.91
C GLN A 805 -16.10 55.73 -60.85
N GLN A 806 -14.79 55.91 -60.68
CA GLN A 806 -14.14 57.22 -60.75
C GLN A 806 -14.34 57.84 -62.13
N ARG A 807 -14.08 57.09 -63.20
CA ARG A 807 -14.23 57.55 -64.58
C ARG A 807 -15.68 57.84 -64.98
N ALA A 808 -16.65 57.12 -64.40
CA ALA A 808 -18.07 57.44 -64.55
C ALA A 808 -18.41 58.81 -63.93
N ARG A 809 -17.93 59.08 -62.70
CA ARG A 809 -18.13 60.39 -62.03
C ARG A 809 -17.45 61.54 -62.78
N GLU A 810 -16.30 61.30 -63.39
CA GLU A 810 -15.63 62.27 -64.27
C GLU A 810 -16.50 62.61 -65.49
N LEU A 811 -17.01 61.59 -66.18
CA LEU A 811 -17.90 61.77 -67.34
C LEU A 811 -19.24 62.44 -66.96
N GLU A 812 -19.80 62.17 -65.77
CA GLU A 812 -20.97 62.88 -65.24
C GLU A 812 -20.69 64.38 -65.04
N LEU A 813 -19.52 64.74 -64.51
CA LEU A 813 -19.08 66.13 -64.34
C LEU A 813 -18.82 66.83 -65.68
N GLU A 814 -18.26 66.13 -66.67
CA GLU A 814 -18.10 66.63 -68.03
C GLU A 814 -19.45 66.85 -68.73
N MET A 815 -20.39 65.92 -68.59
CA MET A 815 -21.75 66.05 -69.13
C MET A 815 -22.51 67.21 -68.47
N ALA A 816 -22.36 67.42 -67.17
CA ALA A 816 -22.95 68.58 -66.46
C ALA A 816 -22.41 69.92 -67.00
N ARG A 817 -21.09 70.02 -67.23
CA ARG A 817 -20.45 71.19 -67.88
C ARG A 817 -20.94 71.38 -69.32
N GLY A 818 -21.08 70.29 -70.07
CA GLY A 818 -21.59 70.29 -71.46
C GLY A 818 -23.02 70.80 -71.55
N CYS A 819 -23.90 70.44 -70.61
CA CYS A 819 -25.27 70.95 -70.54
C CYS A 819 -25.32 72.47 -70.29
N GLN A 820 -24.50 72.98 -69.39
CA GLN A 820 -24.39 74.44 -69.14
C GLN A 820 -23.90 75.20 -70.38
N SER A 821 -22.91 74.65 -71.09
CA SER A 821 -22.41 75.23 -72.34
C SER A 821 -23.48 75.27 -73.45
N ARG A 822 -24.30 74.23 -73.59
CA ARG A 822 -25.38 74.18 -74.60
C ARG A 822 -26.50 75.18 -74.29
N GLN A 823 -26.83 75.39 -73.01
CA GLN A 823 -27.82 76.39 -72.61
C GLN A 823 -27.39 77.81 -72.99
N ALA A 824 -26.11 78.14 -72.87
CA ALA A 824 -25.56 79.43 -73.28
C ALA A 824 -25.43 79.60 -74.82
N GLN A 825 -25.37 78.50 -75.58
CA GLN A 825 -25.37 78.54 -77.05
C GLN A 825 -26.78 78.77 -77.60
N HIS A 826 -27.78 78.09 -77.06
CA HIS A 826 -29.14 78.12 -77.60
C HIS A 826 -29.77 79.53 -77.56
N SER A 827 -29.53 80.29 -76.50
CA SER A 827 -29.99 81.68 -76.37
C SER A 827 -29.42 82.63 -77.42
N LEU A 828 -28.23 82.36 -77.95
CA LEU A 828 -27.63 83.14 -79.04
C LEU A 828 -28.20 82.78 -80.42
N GLU A 829 -28.71 81.56 -80.59
CA GLU A 829 -29.34 81.12 -81.84
C GLU A 829 -30.75 81.70 -82.02
N GLU A 830 -31.51 81.87 -80.94
CA GLU A 830 -32.85 82.48 -80.97
C GLU A 830 -32.81 83.95 -81.43
N GLU A 831 -31.87 84.75 -80.92
CA GLU A 831 -31.67 86.13 -81.35
C GLU A 831 -31.35 86.20 -82.86
N LEU A 832 -30.46 85.33 -83.35
CA LEU A 832 -30.06 85.26 -84.76
C LEU A 832 -31.22 84.86 -85.69
N CYS A 833 -32.17 84.05 -85.21
CA CYS A 833 -33.35 83.66 -85.97
C CYS A 833 -34.36 84.80 -86.13
N SER A 834 -34.45 85.70 -85.13
CA SER A 834 -35.40 86.82 -85.15
C SER A 834 -35.13 87.84 -86.28
N GLU A 835 -33.86 88.15 -86.54
CA GLU A 835 -33.47 89.10 -87.60
C GLU A 835 -33.67 88.52 -89.01
N ARG A 836 -33.39 87.22 -89.21
CA ARG A 836 -33.51 86.56 -90.52
C ARG A 836 -34.92 86.64 -91.11
N ALA A 837 -35.95 86.69 -90.25
CA ALA A 837 -37.35 86.82 -90.68
C ALA A 837 -37.68 88.17 -91.36
N ARG A 838 -36.94 89.25 -91.03
CA ARG A 838 -37.23 90.61 -91.56
C ARG A 838 -36.87 90.78 -93.03
N LEU A 839 -35.81 90.11 -93.50
CA LEU A 839 -35.29 90.28 -94.87
C LEU A 839 -36.17 89.60 -95.94
N LEU A 840 -36.74 88.43 -95.65
CA LEU A 840 -37.55 87.65 -96.61
C LEU A 840 -38.88 88.32 -97.02
N ALA A 841 -39.29 89.39 -96.33
CA ALA A 841 -40.47 90.17 -96.68
C ALA A 841 -40.25 91.11 -97.89
N ALA A 842 -39.01 91.47 -98.22
CA ALA A 842 -38.70 92.49 -99.23
C ALA A 842 -38.82 91.99 -100.68
N ASP A 843 -38.30 90.79 -100.99
CA ASP A 843 -38.04 90.36 -102.38
C ASP A 843 -39.30 89.99 -103.19
N LYS A 844 -40.44 89.70 -102.54
CA LYS A 844 -41.65 89.24 -103.24
C LYS A 844 -42.26 90.27 -104.21
N LYS A 845 -41.91 91.57 -104.10
CA LYS A 845 -42.46 92.63 -104.96
C LYS A 845 -41.83 92.72 -106.37
N LYS A 846 -40.72 92.02 -106.66
CA LYS A 846 -39.94 92.28 -107.89
C LYS A 846 -40.34 91.46 -109.13
N ARG A 847 -41.22 90.45 -109.01
CA ARG A 847 -41.48 89.47 -110.09
C ARG A 847 -42.66 89.75 -111.03
N GLN A 848 -43.56 90.67 -110.71
CA GLN A 848 -44.83 90.86 -111.45
C GLN A 848 -44.79 91.77 -112.70
N VAL A 849 -43.60 92.15 -113.20
CA VAL A 849 -43.46 93.21 -114.22
C VAL A 849 -43.07 92.68 -115.63
N LEU A 850 -42.71 91.40 -115.79
CA LEU A 850 -42.03 90.91 -117.00
C LEU A 850 -42.88 90.16 -118.04
N GLU A 851 -44.14 89.81 -117.77
CA GLU A 851 -44.91 88.88 -118.64
C GLU A 851 -45.88 89.56 -119.64
N LEU A 852 -45.97 90.90 -119.67
CA LEU A 852 -46.97 91.65 -120.46
C LEU A 852 -46.38 92.43 -121.66
N GLN A 853 -45.41 91.88 -122.40
CA GLN A 853 -44.84 92.59 -123.55
C GLN A 853 -44.51 91.77 -124.83
N GLN A 854 -44.91 90.50 -124.96
CA GLN A 854 -44.60 89.74 -126.20
C GLN A 854 -45.65 88.74 -126.70
N GLN A 855 -46.91 89.17 -126.73
CA GLN A 855 -47.84 88.72 -127.78
C GLN A 855 -47.69 89.59 -129.04
N LEU A 856 -48.28 89.13 -130.15
CA LEU A 856 -48.47 89.87 -131.42
C LEU A 856 -47.22 90.06 -132.31
N LYS A 857 -47.23 89.51 -133.53
CA LYS A 857 -47.39 90.34 -134.77
C LYS A 857 -47.56 89.63 -136.11
N SER A 858 -46.94 88.48 -136.38
CA SER A 858 -46.99 87.84 -137.72
C SER A 858 -47.03 86.31 -137.61
N ALA A 859 -48.18 85.63 -137.74
CA ALA A 859 -49.15 85.58 -138.85
C ALA A 859 -48.54 84.93 -140.11
N LEU A 860 -48.96 83.72 -140.53
CA LEU A 860 -50.31 83.30 -140.97
C LEU A 860 -50.74 83.88 -142.32
N HIS A 861 -50.00 83.55 -143.38
CA HIS A 861 -50.57 83.58 -144.74
C HIS A 861 -50.14 82.44 -145.67
N GLN A 862 -48.93 81.89 -145.54
CA GLN A 862 -48.45 80.79 -146.39
C GLN A 862 -48.89 79.38 -145.93
N LEU A 863 -49.43 79.23 -144.72
CA LEU A 863 -49.70 77.93 -144.08
C LEU A 863 -50.83 77.11 -144.77
N ARG A 864 -51.81 77.80 -145.36
CA ARG A 864 -53.09 77.23 -145.87
C ARG A 864 -52.99 76.31 -147.10
N LEU A 865 -51.80 76.07 -147.62
CA LEU A 865 -51.57 75.12 -148.73
C LEU A 865 -50.72 73.90 -148.31
N GLU A 866 -50.03 73.97 -147.16
CA GLU A 866 -49.37 72.81 -146.55
C GLU A 866 -50.26 72.12 -145.49
N GLU A 867 -51.23 72.83 -144.92
CA GLU A 867 -52.19 72.32 -143.91
C GLU A 867 -52.88 70.99 -144.29
N THR A 868 -53.06 70.70 -145.59
CA THR A 868 -53.68 69.45 -146.08
C THR A 868 -52.71 68.31 -146.36
N ARG A 869 -51.39 68.56 -146.37
CA ARG A 869 -50.34 67.52 -146.48
C ARG A 869 -49.66 67.26 -145.14
N ALA A 870 -49.54 68.30 -144.32
CA ALA A 870 -49.05 68.20 -142.95
C ALA A 870 -50.00 67.37 -142.06
N SER A 871 -51.31 67.42 -142.27
CA SER A 871 -52.30 66.75 -141.40
C SER A 871 -52.14 65.22 -141.32
N GLU A 872 -51.81 64.55 -142.43
CA GLU A 872 -51.58 63.11 -142.48
C GLU A 872 -50.20 62.72 -141.91
N ALA A 873 -49.15 63.48 -142.26
CA ALA A 873 -47.81 63.30 -141.72
C ALA A 873 -47.77 63.52 -140.20
N ASP A 874 -48.46 64.56 -139.71
CA ASP A 874 -48.66 64.83 -138.29
C ASP A 874 -49.41 63.69 -137.60
N ARG A 875 -50.36 63.02 -138.25
CA ARG A 875 -51.12 61.92 -137.62
C ARG A 875 -50.18 60.76 -137.28
N LEU A 876 -49.38 60.33 -138.26
CA LEU A 876 -48.35 59.31 -138.08
C LEU A 876 -47.25 59.77 -137.10
N HIS A 877 -46.91 61.06 -137.08
CA HIS A 877 -45.94 61.62 -136.13
C HIS A 877 -46.49 61.66 -134.69
N ARG A 878 -47.77 61.98 -134.49
CA ARG A 878 -48.47 61.88 -133.19
C ARG A 878 -48.50 60.43 -132.73
N GLU A 879 -49.00 59.51 -133.56
CA GLU A 879 -49.03 58.07 -133.27
C GLU A 879 -47.63 57.54 -132.88
N SER A 880 -46.59 57.89 -133.63
CA SER A 880 -45.20 57.51 -133.31
C SER A 880 -44.67 58.15 -132.02
N LYS A 881 -45.06 59.39 -131.72
CA LYS A 881 -44.66 60.13 -130.52
C LYS A 881 -45.36 59.60 -129.27
N ASP A 882 -46.63 59.25 -129.37
CA ASP A 882 -47.42 58.70 -128.28
C ASP A 882 -46.97 57.26 -127.96
N MET A 883 -46.60 56.48 -128.98
CA MET A 883 -45.91 55.19 -128.80
C MET A 883 -44.52 55.36 -128.16
N ALA A 884 -43.75 56.40 -128.51
CA ALA A 884 -42.47 56.69 -127.85
C ALA A 884 -42.65 57.15 -126.39
N GLN A 885 -43.69 57.95 -126.09
CA GLN A 885 -44.01 58.40 -124.73
C GLN A 885 -44.51 57.27 -123.85
N THR A 886 -45.37 56.38 -124.36
CA THR A 886 -45.83 55.19 -123.61
C THR A 886 -44.69 54.20 -123.37
N LEU A 887 -43.81 53.95 -124.35
CA LEU A 887 -42.58 53.18 -124.13
C LEU A 887 -41.64 53.84 -123.11
N GLY A 888 -41.54 55.17 -123.09
CA GLY A 888 -40.83 55.93 -122.08
C GLY A 888 -41.41 55.76 -120.67
N ALA A 889 -42.74 55.90 -120.54
CA ALA A 889 -43.44 55.71 -119.27
C ALA A 889 -43.36 54.26 -118.74
N LEU A 890 -43.42 53.26 -119.63
CA LEU A 890 -43.23 51.86 -119.25
C LEU A 890 -41.79 51.57 -118.79
N ARG A 891 -40.77 52.19 -119.41
CA ARG A 891 -39.38 52.10 -118.95
C ARG A 891 -39.16 52.78 -117.61
N ALA A 892 -39.77 53.94 -117.38
CA ALA A 892 -39.74 54.62 -116.08
C ALA A 892 -40.37 53.76 -114.98
N LYS A 893 -41.58 53.23 -115.21
CA LYS A 893 -42.24 52.30 -114.26
C LYS A 893 -41.42 51.04 -113.98
N LEU A 894 -40.78 50.46 -114.99
CA LEU A 894 -39.90 49.30 -114.80
C LEU A 894 -38.66 49.64 -113.93
N GLN A 895 -38.10 50.84 -114.08
CA GLN A 895 -37.01 51.33 -113.22
C GLN A 895 -37.48 51.64 -111.79
N GLU A 896 -38.67 52.22 -111.63
CA GLU A 896 -39.31 52.43 -110.33
C GLU A 896 -39.57 51.10 -109.61
N GLU A 897 -40.12 50.09 -110.29
CA GLU A 897 -40.28 48.74 -109.74
C GLU A 897 -38.94 48.10 -109.36
N GLN A 898 -37.89 48.25 -110.18
CA GLN A 898 -36.56 47.72 -109.85
C GLN A 898 -35.95 48.40 -108.60
N LEU A 899 -36.19 49.70 -108.42
CA LEU A 899 -35.78 50.43 -107.22
C LEU A 899 -36.64 50.08 -105.98
N GLN A 900 -37.93 49.81 -106.17
CA GLN A 900 -38.82 49.33 -105.11
C GLN A 900 -38.44 47.93 -104.65
N ARG A 901 -38.18 46.99 -105.58
CA ARG A 901 -37.71 45.64 -105.27
C ARG A 901 -36.41 45.66 -104.47
N LYS A 902 -35.40 46.44 -104.90
CA LYS A 902 -34.15 46.61 -104.14
C LYS A 902 -34.35 47.16 -102.72
N ARG A 903 -35.30 48.08 -102.52
CA ARG A 903 -35.64 48.59 -101.18
C ARG A 903 -36.38 47.56 -100.32
N LEU A 904 -37.13 46.64 -100.93
CA LEU A 904 -37.79 45.54 -100.24
C LEU A 904 -36.78 44.43 -99.90
N GLU A 905 -35.89 44.08 -100.84
CA GLU A 905 -34.75 43.16 -100.64
C GLU A 905 -33.88 43.62 -99.46
N GLN A 906 -33.42 44.88 -99.47
CA GLN A 906 -32.67 45.48 -98.36
C GLN A 906 -33.41 45.42 -97.01
N ARG A 907 -34.72 45.71 -97.03
CA ARG A 907 -35.54 45.70 -95.80
C ARG A 907 -35.84 44.29 -95.30
N GLU A 908 -35.87 43.30 -96.19
CA GLU A 908 -35.92 41.89 -95.82
C GLU A 908 -34.59 41.45 -95.19
N GLU A 909 -33.45 41.83 -95.77
CA GLU A 909 -32.12 41.58 -95.20
C GLU A 909 -31.97 42.21 -93.80
N GLU A 910 -32.41 43.46 -93.60
CA GLU A 910 -32.46 44.12 -92.28
C GLU A 910 -33.31 43.34 -91.27
N LEU A 911 -34.51 42.88 -91.66
CA LEU A 911 -35.41 42.11 -90.80
C LEU A 911 -34.84 40.71 -90.50
N GLN A 912 -34.19 40.06 -91.47
CA GLN A 912 -33.50 38.79 -91.27
C GLN A 912 -32.32 38.93 -90.30
N GLN A 913 -31.55 40.02 -90.38
CA GLN A 913 -30.46 40.32 -89.42
C GLN A 913 -31.02 40.59 -88.02
N GLN A 914 -32.10 41.37 -87.89
CA GLN A 914 -32.78 41.59 -86.62
C GLN A 914 -33.26 40.27 -86.00
N ALA A 915 -33.92 39.42 -86.79
CA ALA A 915 -34.39 38.10 -86.34
C ALA A 915 -33.25 37.17 -85.89
N ARG A 916 -32.08 37.20 -86.55
CA ARG A 916 -30.89 36.47 -86.10
C ARG A 916 -30.39 37.01 -84.75
N SER A 917 -30.24 38.33 -84.62
CA SER A 917 -29.78 38.96 -83.37
C SER A 917 -30.73 38.75 -82.17
N LEU A 918 -32.04 38.58 -82.44
CA LEU A 918 -33.03 38.26 -81.41
C LEU A 918 -32.92 36.79 -80.97
N ARG A 919 -32.75 35.85 -81.91
CA ARG A 919 -32.50 34.42 -81.60
C ARG A 919 -31.18 34.21 -80.86
N GLU A 920 -30.14 34.97 -81.20
CA GLU A 920 -28.86 34.95 -80.48
C GLU A 920 -29.02 35.46 -79.04
N ARG A 921 -29.81 36.52 -78.83
CA ARG A 921 -30.16 37.01 -77.48
C ARG A 921 -31.00 35.99 -76.71
N GLU A 922 -32.01 35.39 -77.32
CA GLU A 922 -32.85 34.34 -76.74
C GLU A 922 -32.01 33.12 -76.34
N ALA A 923 -31.08 32.69 -77.20
CA ALA A 923 -30.10 31.64 -76.90
C ALA A 923 -29.12 32.01 -75.78
N SER A 924 -28.78 33.30 -75.62
CA SER A 924 -27.96 33.76 -74.49
C SER A 924 -28.74 33.82 -73.17
N LEU A 925 -30.00 34.23 -73.21
CA LEU A 925 -30.87 34.33 -72.04
C LEU A 925 -31.27 32.93 -71.52
N THR A 926 -31.56 31.99 -72.41
CA THR A 926 -31.87 30.59 -72.03
C THR A 926 -30.67 29.86 -71.43
N ARG A 927 -29.44 30.16 -71.86
CA ARG A 927 -28.22 29.71 -71.16
C ARG A 927 -28.13 30.32 -69.78
N ALA A 928 -28.25 31.65 -69.68
CA ALA A 928 -28.16 32.35 -68.39
C ALA A 928 -29.23 31.90 -67.38
N THR A 929 -30.47 31.63 -67.80
CA THR A 929 -31.50 31.08 -66.89
C THR A 929 -31.21 29.64 -66.49
N SER A 930 -30.65 28.80 -67.38
CA SER A 930 -30.21 27.45 -67.01
C SER A 930 -29.03 27.45 -66.03
N GLU A 931 -28.06 28.36 -66.19
CA GLU A 931 -26.95 28.55 -65.27
C GLU A 931 -27.42 29.06 -63.90
N LEU A 932 -28.38 29.99 -63.87
CA LEU A 932 -28.99 30.47 -62.62
C LEU A 932 -29.81 29.37 -61.93
N GLY A 933 -30.54 28.53 -62.69
CA GLY A 933 -31.26 27.37 -62.15
C GLY A 933 -30.32 26.34 -61.50
N LEU A 934 -29.22 26.00 -62.17
CA LEU A 934 -28.19 25.11 -61.62
C LEU A 934 -27.51 25.72 -60.38
N ARG A 935 -27.24 27.03 -60.36
CA ARG A 935 -26.70 27.72 -59.18
C ARG A 935 -27.69 27.74 -58.02
N LEU A 936 -28.99 27.88 -58.29
CA LEU A 936 -30.05 27.81 -57.26
C LEU A 936 -30.10 26.40 -56.65
N GLN A 937 -30.18 25.36 -57.47
CA GLN A 937 -30.15 23.96 -57.01
C GLN A 937 -28.89 23.63 -56.20
N GLN A 938 -27.73 24.18 -56.57
CA GLN A 938 -26.49 24.05 -55.78
C GLN A 938 -26.53 24.81 -54.45
N GLN A 939 -27.27 25.92 -54.35
CA GLN A 939 -27.48 26.64 -53.08
C GLN A 939 -28.47 25.86 -52.19
N GLU A 940 -29.58 25.38 -52.75
CA GLU A 940 -30.60 24.58 -52.06
C GLU A 940 -29.99 23.28 -51.49
N ALA A 941 -29.19 22.56 -52.28
CA ALA A 941 -28.50 21.35 -51.81
C ALA A 941 -27.50 21.66 -50.67
N ARG A 942 -26.76 22.77 -50.74
CA ARG A 942 -25.84 23.19 -49.66
C ARG A 942 -26.58 23.59 -48.38
N LEU A 943 -27.71 24.28 -48.51
CA LEU A 943 -28.56 24.62 -47.37
C LEU A 943 -29.15 23.37 -46.72
N GLY A 944 -29.58 22.39 -47.51
CA GLY A 944 -30.05 21.09 -47.00
C GLY A 944 -28.98 20.33 -46.22
N VAL A 945 -27.73 20.29 -46.71
CA VAL A 945 -26.59 19.71 -46.00
C VAL A 945 -26.32 20.46 -44.69
N GLN A 946 -26.25 21.80 -44.72
CA GLN A 946 -26.00 22.61 -43.52
C GLN A 946 -27.13 22.49 -42.47
N GLN A 947 -28.37 22.31 -42.90
CA GLN A 947 -29.50 22.04 -41.99
C GLN A 947 -29.40 20.64 -41.38
N ALA A 948 -28.99 19.62 -42.14
CA ALA A 948 -28.75 18.28 -41.62
C ALA A 948 -27.59 18.28 -40.61
N GLU A 949 -26.46 18.91 -40.94
CA GLU A 949 -25.30 19.09 -40.04
C GLU A 949 -25.70 19.80 -38.74
N HIS A 950 -26.49 20.88 -38.82
CA HIS A 950 -26.99 21.58 -37.63
C HIS A 950 -27.90 20.70 -36.77
N SER A 951 -28.80 19.92 -37.39
CA SER A 951 -29.68 19.00 -36.65
C SER A 951 -28.92 17.86 -35.97
N ALA A 952 -27.89 17.32 -36.61
CA ALA A 952 -27.02 16.31 -36.03
C ALA A 952 -26.20 16.87 -34.86
N ALA A 953 -25.63 18.07 -35.00
CA ALA A 953 -24.90 18.75 -33.92
C ALA A 953 -25.80 19.12 -32.73
N GLU A 954 -27.06 19.51 -32.97
CA GLU A 954 -28.05 19.67 -31.90
C GLU A 954 -28.36 18.36 -31.19
N GLU A 955 -28.49 17.25 -31.91
CA GLU A 955 -28.75 15.94 -31.29
C GLU A 955 -27.55 15.43 -30.52
N GLU A 956 -26.33 15.59 -31.03
CA GLU A 956 -25.09 15.30 -30.29
C GLU A 956 -24.98 16.17 -29.03
N HIS A 957 -25.35 17.45 -29.10
CA HIS A 957 -25.38 18.32 -27.92
C HIS A 957 -26.43 17.86 -26.89
N ARG A 958 -27.63 17.42 -27.32
CA ARG A 958 -28.65 16.84 -26.43
C ARG A 958 -28.19 15.51 -25.81
N HIS A 959 -27.41 14.69 -26.52
CA HIS A 959 -26.87 13.43 -25.98
C HIS A 959 -25.74 13.68 -24.97
N THR A 960 -24.80 14.57 -25.28
CA THR A 960 -23.73 14.96 -24.35
C THR A 960 -24.28 15.69 -23.11
N GLN A 961 -25.31 16.53 -23.26
CA GLN A 961 -26.01 17.14 -22.13
C GLN A 961 -26.65 16.09 -21.19
N LYS A 962 -27.31 15.07 -21.73
CA LYS A 962 -27.87 13.95 -20.95
C LYS A 962 -26.79 13.10 -20.29
N ALA A 963 -25.69 12.80 -20.99
CA ALA A 963 -24.56 12.08 -20.42
C ALA A 963 -23.96 12.85 -19.22
N ASN A 964 -23.78 14.16 -19.35
CA ASN A 964 -23.30 15.03 -18.27
C ASN A 964 -24.29 15.11 -17.09
N GLN A 965 -25.60 15.08 -17.34
CA GLN A 965 -26.62 14.99 -16.28
C GLN A 965 -26.54 13.66 -15.52
N ASN A 966 -26.49 12.53 -16.24
CA ASN A 966 -26.33 11.20 -15.64
C ASN A 966 -25.03 11.09 -14.81
N LEU A 967 -23.91 11.63 -15.32
CA LEU A 967 -22.63 11.67 -14.60
C LEU A 967 -22.69 12.55 -13.34
N ALA A 968 -23.42 13.67 -13.37
CA ALA A 968 -23.63 14.50 -12.19
C ALA A 968 -24.51 13.81 -11.13
N GLU A 969 -25.56 13.10 -11.55
CA GLU A 969 -26.39 12.27 -10.65
C GLU A 969 -25.60 11.11 -10.03
N GLN A 970 -24.73 10.46 -10.81
CA GLN A 970 -23.82 9.42 -10.32
C GLN A 970 -22.80 9.97 -9.31
N LEU A 971 -22.19 11.13 -9.60
CA LEU A 971 -21.29 11.82 -8.67
C LEU A 971 -21.99 12.16 -7.34
N LEU A 972 -23.23 12.65 -7.40
CA LEU A 972 -24.03 12.94 -6.19
C LEU A 972 -24.40 11.67 -5.40
N SER A 973 -24.64 10.53 -6.07
CA SER A 973 -24.85 9.24 -5.39
C SER A 973 -23.58 8.78 -4.68
N CYS A 974 -22.43 8.80 -5.37
CA CYS A 974 -21.14 8.39 -4.81
C CYS A 974 -20.69 9.32 -3.66
N GLN A 975 -21.01 10.62 -3.72
CA GLN A 975 -20.79 11.56 -2.62
C GLN A 975 -21.62 11.19 -1.39
N GLN A 976 -22.93 10.93 -1.55
CA GLN A 976 -23.79 10.52 -0.42
C GLN A 976 -23.39 9.16 0.16
N GLU A 977 -22.88 8.24 -0.65
CA GLU A 977 -22.36 6.96 -0.18
C GLU A 977 -21.03 7.13 0.57
N SER A 978 -20.13 7.99 0.09
CA SER A 978 -18.91 8.38 0.82
C SER A 978 -19.23 9.05 2.16
N GLU A 979 -20.20 9.96 2.21
CA GLU A 979 -20.65 10.61 3.45
C GLU A 979 -21.19 9.57 4.46
N ARG A 980 -22.05 8.64 4.03
CA ARG A 980 -22.56 7.56 4.88
C ARG A 980 -21.44 6.64 5.38
N LEU A 981 -20.48 6.28 4.54
CA LEU A 981 -19.33 5.45 4.93
C LEU A 981 -18.42 6.19 5.92
N GLN A 982 -18.30 7.51 5.84
CA GLN A 982 -17.61 8.32 6.84
C GLN A 982 -18.38 8.37 8.17
N GLU A 983 -19.71 8.49 8.16
CA GLU A 983 -20.54 8.38 9.37
C GLU A 983 -20.45 6.99 10.02
N GLU A 984 -20.50 5.91 9.23
CA GLU A 984 -20.31 4.53 9.71
C GLU A 984 -18.91 4.35 10.33
N LEU A 985 -17.85 4.84 9.66
CA LEU A 985 -16.49 4.78 10.19
C LEU A 985 -16.35 5.56 11.51
N GLN A 986 -16.94 6.75 11.62
CA GLN A 986 -16.95 7.52 12.88
C GLN A 986 -17.67 6.75 14.00
N GLN A 987 -18.79 6.09 13.70
CA GLN A 987 -19.49 5.25 14.69
C GLN A 987 -18.66 4.05 15.13
N VAL A 988 -17.96 3.38 14.21
CA VAL A 988 -17.05 2.26 14.52
C VAL A 988 -15.87 2.72 15.38
N LEU A 989 -15.27 3.88 15.08
CA LEU A 989 -14.20 4.47 15.89
C LEU A 989 -14.68 4.80 17.31
N GLN A 990 -15.85 5.42 17.47
CA GLN A 990 -16.45 5.68 18.79
C GLN A 990 -16.74 4.39 19.57
N GLN A 991 -17.18 3.32 18.89
CA GLN A 991 -17.36 2.00 19.51
C GLN A 991 -16.03 1.39 19.95
N LEU A 992 -14.97 1.49 19.14
CA LEU A 992 -13.63 1.00 19.47
C LEU A 992 -13.08 1.71 20.72
N ASP A 993 -13.17 3.04 20.76
CA ASP A 993 -12.81 3.89 21.90
C ASP A 993 -13.50 3.44 23.20
N LEU A 994 -14.81 3.15 23.11
CA LEU A 994 -15.59 2.63 24.23
C LEU A 994 -15.16 1.22 24.68
N GLN A 995 -14.61 0.38 23.79
CA GLN A 995 -14.05 -0.93 24.19
C GLN A 995 -12.64 -0.80 24.78
N VAL A 996 -11.79 0.09 24.25
CA VAL A 996 -10.46 0.40 24.81
C VAL A 996 -10.59 0.91 26.24
N ARG A 997 -11.47 1.90 26.49
CA ARG A 997 -11.73 2.42 27.85
C ARG A 997 -12.20 1.32 28.80
N LYS A 998 -13.12 0.43 28.37
CA LYS A 998 -13.58 -0.73 29.17
C LYS A 998 -12.47 -1.76 29.42
N TYR A 999 -11.54 -1.93 28.50
CA TYR A 999 -10.36 -2.79 28.69
C TYR A 999 -9.41 -2.18 29.73
N ASP A 1000 -9.10 -0.89 29.62
CA ASP A 1000 -8.22 -0.19 30.55
C ASP A 1000 -8.79 -0.12 31.97
N GLU A 1001 -10.11 0.11 32.12
CA GLU A 1001 -10.80 0.00 33.41
C GLU A 1001 -10.62 -1.39 34.04
N LYS A 1002 -10.84 -2.46 33.28
CA LYS A 1002 -10.61 -3.83 33.76
C LYS A 1002 -9.15 -4.02 34.13
N GLN A 1003 -8.22 -3.58 33.28
CA GLN A 1003 -6.78 -3.72 33.51
C GLN A 1003 -6.34 -2.95 34.78
N ALA A 1004 -6.89 -1.76 35.02
CA ALA A 1004 -6.69 -0.97 36.23
C ALA A 1004 -7.27 -1.67 37.48
N GLN A 1005 -8.46 -2.26 37.38
CA GLN A 1005 -9.06 -3.07 38.45
C GLN A 1005 -8.20 -4.31 38.77
N HIS A 1006 -7.66 -5.01 37.77
CA HIS A 1006 -6.75 -6.14 37.98
C HIS A 1006 -5.42 -5.69 38.61
N LYS A 1007 -4.82 -4.59 38.12
CA LYS A 1007 -3.64 -3.95 38.75
C LYS A 1007 -3.92 -3.55 40.21
N ALA A 1008 -5.11 -3.06 40.54
CA ALA A 1008 -5.52 -2.73 41.90
C ALA A 1008 -5.73 -3.97 42.79
N LYS A 1009 -6.38 -5.03 42.28
CA LYS A 1009 -6.51 -6.33 42.98
C LYS A 1009 -5.14 -6.93 43.30
N LEU A 1010 -4.21 -6.93 42.34
CA LEU A 1010 -2.84 -7.41 42.52
C LEU A 1010 -2.06 -6.60 43.57
N ARG A 1011 -2.19 -5.26 43.57
CA ARG A 1011 -1.59 -4.41 44.63
C ARG A 1011 -2.13 -4.76 46.02
N LYS A 1012 -3.44 -4.98 46.17
CA LYS A 1012 -4.04 -5.41 47.44
C LYS A 1012 -3.52 -6.79 47.88
N ALA A 1013 -3.44 -7.76 46.97
CA ALA A 1013 -2.88 -9.09 47.27
C ALA A 1013 -1.41 -9.01 47.72
N LYS A 1014 -0.57 -8.23 47.03
CA LYS A 1014 0.83 -7.98 47.43
C LYS A 1014 0.92 -7.31 48.82
N GLN A 1015 0.04 -6.36 49.12
CA GLN A 1015 -0.01 -5.71 50.45
C GLN A 1015 -0.41 -6.69 51.57
N VAL A 1016 -1.34 -7.62 51.33
CA VAL A 1016 -1.68 -8.67 52.30
C VAL A 1016 -0.50 -9.62 52.51
N PHE A 1017 0.12 -10.12 51.43
CA PHE A 1017 1.28 -11.00 51.53
C PHE A 1017 2.45 -10.37 52.30
N VAL A 1018 2.78 -9.10 52.04
CA VAL A 1018 3.83 -8.37 52.77
C VAL A 1018 3.49 -8.23 54.26
N LYS A 1019 2.23 -7.96 54.61
CA LYS A 1019 1.80 -7.93 56.02
C LYS A 1019 1.96 -9.29 56.69
N GLU A 1020 1.41 -10.35 56.11
CA GLU A 1020 1.55 -11.70 56.67
C GLU A 1020 3.01 -12.15 56.77
N THR A 1021 3.88 -11.74 55.83
CA THR A 1021 5.32 -12.01 55.89
C THR A 1021 5.93 -11.28 57.09
N SER A 1022 5.68 -9.97 57.26
CA SER A 1022 6.16 -9.24 58.45
C SER A 1022 5.62 -9.79 59.79
N GLU A 1023 4.40 -10.36 59.80
CA GLU A 1023 3.87 -11.08 60.96
C GLU A 1023 4.54 -12.44 61.19
N ARG A 1024 4.95 -13.15 60.13
CA ARG A 1024 5.72 -14.40 60.23
C ARG A 1024 7.13 -14.11 60.71
N ASP A 1025 7.80 -13.11 60.14
CA ASP A 1025 9.14 -12.68 60.53
C ASP A 1025 9.18 -12.26 62.00
N GLY A 1026 8.19 -11.48 62.47
CA GLY A 1026 8.06 -11.12 63.88
C GLY A 1026 7.83 -12.32 64.82
N ARG A 1027 7.10 -13.34 64.37
CA ARG A 1027 6.93 -14.61 65.13
C ARG A 1027 8.19 -15.48 65.11
N ILE A 1028 8.94 -15.48 64.01
CA ILE A 1028 10.24 -16.16 63.91
C ILE A 1028 11.22 -15.51 64.89
N GLN A 1029 11.34 -14.18 64.90
CA GLN A 1029 12.17 -13.45 65.86
C GLN A 1029 11.76 -13.72 67.31
N GLN A 1030 10.46 -13.84 67.61
CA GLN A 1030 10.01 -14.24 68.95
C GLN A 1030 10.50 -15.65 69.33
N LEU A 1031 10.34 -16.63 68.42
CA LEU A 1031 10.80 -18.00 68.64
C LEU A 1031 12.33 -18.12 68.72
N GLU A 1032 13.08 -17.32 67.96
CA GLU A 1032 14.55 -17.25 68.04
C GLU A 1032 15.02 -16.70 69.40
N ASN A 1033 14.33 -15.68 69.93
CA ASN A 1033 14.59 -15.16 71.27
C ASN A 1033 14.22 -16.17 72.37
N ASP A 1034 13.08 -16.87 72.25
CA ASP A 1034 12.68 -17.92 73.20
C ASP A 1034 13.66 -19.11 73.19
N LEU A 1035 14.15 -19.51 72.00
CA LEU A 1035 15.19 -20.53 71.85
C LEU A 1035 16.52 -20.07 72.47
N ALA A 1036 16.97 -18.84 72.23
CA ALA A 1036 18.17 -18.29 72.84
C ALA A 1036 18.07 -18.23 74.38
N LEU A 1037 16.89 -17.84 74.91
CA LEU A 1037 16.62 -17.87 76.34
C LEU A 1037 16.68 -19.29 76.89
N ALA A 1038 16.02 -20.26 76.23
CA ALA A 1038 16.04 -21.67 76.61
C ALA A 1038 17.44 -22.28 76.59
N HIS A 1039 18.26 -21.97 75.58
CA HIS A 1039 19.67 -22.35 75.56
C HIS A 1039 20.44 -21.76 76.76
N SER A 1040 20.26 -20.47 77.07
CA SER A 1040 20.91 -19.82 78.22
C SER A 1040 20.47 -20.38 79.58
N LEU A 1041 19.30 -21.03 79.66
CA LEU A 1041 18.81 -21.72 80.84
C LEU A 1041 19.42 -23.13 80.92
N ALA A 1042 19.45 -23.87 79.81
CA ALA A 1042 20.07 -25.19 79.73
C ALA A 1042 21.59 -25.15 80.02
N GLU A 1043 22.29 -24.10 79.60
CA GLU A 1043 23.71 -23.87 79.96
C GLU A 1043 23.89 -23.68 81.47
N LYS A 1044 23.03 -22.87 82.10
CA LYS A 1044 23.03 -22.67 83.57
C LYS A 1044 22.70 -23.97 84.30
N GLU A 1045 21.76 -24.76 83.81
CA GLU A 1045 21.45 -26.09 84.37
C GLU A 1045 22.64 -27.04 84.23
N GLN A 1046 23.35 -27.07 83.09
CA GLN A 1046 24.58 -27.83 82.95
C GLN A 1046 25.66 -27.38 83.93
N ASP A 1047 25.83 -26.07 84.17
CA ASP A 1047 26.80 -25.56 85.15
C ASP A 1047 26.40 -25.84 86.60
N TRP A 1048 25.11 -25.90 86.92
CA TRP A 1048 24.62 -26.42 88.19
C TRP A 1048 24.90 -27.91 88.34
N ILE A 1049 24.66 -28.72 87.30
CA ILE A 1049 24.96 -30.16 87.29
C ILE A 1049 26.46 -30.38 87.50
N LYS A 1050 27.35 -29.66 86.78
CA LYS A 1050 28.81 -29.72 86.95
C LYS A 1050 29.22 -29.49 88.42
N LYS A 1051 28.75 -28.38 89.02
CA LYS A 1051 29.04 -28.05 90.44
C LYS A 1051 28.58 -29.14 91.40
N VAL A 1052 27.35 -29.63 91.23
CA VAL A 1052 26.79 -30.72 92.06
C VAL A 1052 27.58 -32.02 91.86
N THR A 1053 28.04 -32.34 90.65
CA THR A 1053 28.91 -33.52 90.43
C THR A 1053 30.28 -33.35 91.09
N GLU A 1054 30.91 -32.18 91.00
CA GLU A 1054 32.19 -31.94 91.68
C GLU A 1054 32.06 -32.01 93.22
N GLU A 1055 30.98 -31.48 93.79
CA GLU A 1055 30.71 -31.56 95.23
C GLU A 1055 30.45 -33.00 95.67
N ASN A 1056 29.72 -33.78 94.87
CA ASN A 1056 29.51 -35.20 95.12
C ASN A 1056 30.82 -36.00 95.01
N GLU A 1057 31.71 -35.68 94.06
CA GLU A 1057 33.05 -36.27 93.99
C GLU A 1057 33.92 -35.93 95.20
N LYS A 1058 33.89 -34.67 95.66
CA LYS A 1058 34.58 -34.23 96.90
C LYS A 1058 34.06 -35.02 98.11
N LEU A 1059 32.74 -35.12 98.29
CA LEU A 1059 32.10 -35.90 99.35
C LEU A 1059 32.39 -37.42 99.25
N LEU A 1060 32.51 -37.97 98.03
CA LEU A 1060 32.91 -39.36 97.81
C LEU A 1060 34.39 -39.60 98.16
N LEU A 1061 35.28 -38.64 97.90
CA LEU A 1061 36.68 -38.69 98.33
C LEU A 1061 36.80 -38.59 99.85
N GLU A 1062 36.06 -37.69 100.49
CA GLU A 1062 35.98 -37.59 101.95
C GLU A 1062 35.44 -38.88 102.58
N LYS A 1063 34.35 -39.45 102.04
CA LYS A 1063 33.80 -40.74 102.47
C LYS A 1063 34.83 -41.88 102.35
N ARG A 1064 35.58 -41.95 101.24
CA ARG A 1064 36.68 -42.93 101.05
C ARG A 1064 37.79 -42.72 102.09
N HIS A 1065 38.15 -41.48 102.40
CA HIS A 1065 39.16 -41.15 103.40
C HIS A 1065 38.73 -41.49 104.83
N LEU A 1066 37.47 -41.22 105.19
CA LEU A 1066 36.89 -41.59 106.49
C LEU A 1066 36.76 -43.11 106.66
N LEU A 1067 36.35 -43.83 105.61
CA LEU A 1067 36.33 -45.30 105.62
C LEU A 1067 37.74 -45.89 105.79
N LYS A 1068 38.76 -45.28 105.16
CA LYS A 1068 40.16 -45.71 105.36
C LYS A 1068 40.62 -45.53 106.81
N LYS A 1069 40.32 -44.39 107.44
CA LYS A 1069 40.60 -44.15 108.86
C LYS A 1069 39.91 -45.16 109.77
N LEU A 1070 38.62 -45.45 109.52
CA LEU A 1070 37.90 -46.49 110.25
C LEU A 1070 38.58 -47.86 110.14
N SER A 1071 39.00 -48.28 108.94
CA SER A 1071 39.74 -49.55 108.79
C SER A 1071 41.11 -49.54 109.49
N GLU A 1072 41.80 -48.40 109.53
CA GLU A 1072 43.06 -48.25 110.28
C GLU A 1072 42.84 -48.35 111.81
N GLU A 1073 41.75 -47.75 112.32
CA GLU A 1073 41.34 -47.85 113.72
C GLU A 1073 40.85 -49.26 114.09
N GLU A 1074 40.12 -49.95 113.20
CA GLU A 1074 39.70 -51.34 113.35
C GLU A 1074 40.89 -52.31 113.33
N GLU A 1075 41.89 -52.12 112.46
CA GLU A 1075 43.13 -52.90 112.47
C GLU A 1075 43.92 -52.70 113.77
N VAL A 1076 44.04 -51.47 114.26
CA VAL A 1076 44.65 -51.18 115.58
C VAL A 1076 43.85 -51.84 116.71
N GLY A 1077 42.51 -51.81 116.65
CA GLY A 1077 41.62 -52.53 117.57
C GLY A 1077 41.86 -54.03 117.56
N HIS A 1078 42.00 -54.64 116.38
CA HIS A 1078 42.31 -56.07 116.23
C HIS A 1078 43.73 -56.42 116.71
N MET A 1079 44.73 -55.57 116.47
CA MET A 1079 46.08 -55.79 117.02
C MET A 1079 46.08 -55.71 118.55
N ASN A 1080 45.41 -54.71 119.12
CA ASN A 1080 45.21 -54.57 120.56
C ASN A 1080 44.50 -55.81 121.15
N MET A 1081 43.48 -56.34 120.48
CA MET A 1081 42.76 -57.56 120.88
C MET A 1081 43.65 -58.82 120.85
N ARG A 1082 44.57 -58.93 119.88
CA ARG A 1082 45.56 -60.03 119.85
C ARG A 1082 46.54 -59.92 121.01
N THR A 1083 47.01 -58.72 121.33
CA THR A 1083 47.89 -58.51 122.50
C THR A 1083 47.20 -58.76 123.83
N THR A 1084 45.95 -58.30 124.04
CA THR A 1084 45.20 -58.62 125.27
C THR A 1084 44.89 -60.11 125.38
N SER A 1085 44.54 -60.79 124.28
CA SER A 1085 44.38 -62.26 124.26
C SER A 1085 45.67 -62.98 124.64
N THR A 1086 46.82 -62.53 124.11
CA THR A 1086 48.15 -63.09 124.44
C THR A 1086 48.51 -62.86 125.91
N ILE A 1087 48.21 -61.67 126.45
CA ILE A 1087 48.37 -61.35 127.87
C ILE A 1087 47.45 -62.23 128.73
N GLN A 1088 46.18 -62.42 128.33
CA GLN A 1088 45.22 -63.26 129.06
C GLN A 1088 45.67 -64.72 129.13
N HIS A 1089 46.18 -65.30 128.04
CA HIS A 1089 46.78 -66.64 128.09
C HIS A 1089 47.95 -66.71 129.07
N ARG A 1090 48.77 -65.66 129.15
CA ARG A 1090 49.92 -65.60 130.07
C ARG A 1090 49.48 -65.43 131.54
N VAL A 1091 48.40 -64.69 131.81
CA VAL A 1091 47.77 -64.59 133.14
C VAL A 1091 47.17 -65.94 133.54
N ASN A 1092 46.40 -66.58 132.67
CA ASN A 1092 45.78 -67.88 132.93
C ASN A 1092 46.83 -68.97 133.24
N PHE A 1093 48.00 -68.93 132.59
CA PHE A 1093 49.11 -69.84 132.89
C PHE A 1093 49.68 -69.60 134.31
N LEU A 1094 49.95 -68.34 134.66
CA LEU A 1094 50.44 -67.96 135.99
C LEU A 1094 49.43 -68.28 137.11
N GLU A 1095 48.13 -68.14 136.85
CA GLU A 1095 47.08 -68.62 137.78
C GLU A 1095 47.11 -70.14 137.96
N GLY A 1096 47.45 -70.90 136.91
CA GLY A 1096 47.61 -72.34 136.96
C GLY A 1096 48.79 -72.76 137.84
N GLU A 1097 49.95 -72.14 137.68
CA GLU A 1097 51.12 -72.36 138.55
C GLU A 1097 50.83 -71.95 139.99
N ASN A 1098 50.17 -70.80 140.21
CA ASN A 1098 49.86 -70.30 141.54
C ASN A 1098 48.88 -71.24 142.29
N ARG A 1099 47.89 -71.83 141.60
CA ARG A 1099 47.06 -72.91 142.17
C ARG A 1099 47.90 -74.13 142.58
N GLN A 1100 48.81 -74.60 141.74
CA GLN A 1100 49.70 -75.73 142.09
C GLN A 1100 50.63 -75.43 143.28
N LEU A 1101 51.05 -74.17 143.45
CA LEU A 1101 51.80 -73.72 144.63
C LEU A 1101 50.92 -73.67 145.89
N GLN A 1102 49.67 -73.22 145.77
CA GLN A 1102 48.70 -73.25 146.88
C GLN A 1102 48.37 -74.69 147.30
N ASP A 1103 48.13 -75.61 146.36
CA ASP A 1103 47.87 -77.03 146.64
C ASP A 1103 49.06 -77.70 147.34
N ARG A 1104 50.30 -77.44 146.88
CA ARG A 1104 51.52 -77.89 147.59
C ARG A 1104 51.62 -77.30 149.00
N THR A 1105 51.25 -76.04 149.18
CA THR A 1105 51.26 -75.38 150.50
C THR A 1105 50.23 -76.01 151.45
N LEU A 1106 49.05 -76.40 150.95
CA LEU A 1106 48.01 -77.12 151.70
C LEU A 1106 48.42 -78.56 152.06
N GLN A 1107 49.16 -79.24 151.17
CA GLN A 1107 49.73 -80.56 151.46
C GLN A 1107 50.82 -80.50 152.55
N LEU A 1108 51.62 -79.43 152.59
CA LEU A 1108 52.61 -79.23 153.65
C LEU A 1108 51.93 -78.84 154.99
N SER A 1109 50.93 -77.96 154.98
CA SER A 1109 50.24 -77.53 156.20
C SER A 1109 49.44 -78.66 156.87
N THR A 1110 48.88 -79.59 156.08
CA THR A 1110 48.20 -80.79 156.61
C THR A 1110 49.16 -81.80 157.25
N GLN A 1111 50.43 -81.87 156.81
CA GLN A 1111 51.47 -82.66 157.48
C GLN A 1111 51.90 -82.02 158.81
N VAL A 1112 52.13 -80.70 158.84
CA VAL A 1112 52.43 -79.96 160.08
C VAL A 1112 51.30 -80.11 161.10
N GLY A 1113 50.05 -79.90 160.67
CA GLY A 1113 48.85 -80.06 161.49
C GLY A 1113 48.55 -81.49 161.93
N ALA A 1114 49.30 -82.51 161.47
CA ALA A 1114 49.26 -83.86 162.03
C ALA A 1114 50.22 -84.02 163.22
N LEU A 1115 51.43 -83.44 163.13
CA LEU A 1115 52.42 -83.46 164.20
C LEU A 1115 51.97 -82.66 165.43
N GLU A 1116 51.35 -81.50 165.23
CA GLU A 1116 50.85 -80.65 166.34
C GLU A 1116 49.77 -81.32 167.20
N ARG A 1117 48.99 -82.24 166.62
CA ARG A 1117 47.93 -82.97 167.35
C ARG A 1117 48.47 -84.07 168.26
N ALA A 1118 49.66 -84.60 168.01
CA ALA A 1118 50.29 -85.58 168.89
C ALA A 1118 50.81 -84.95 170.21
N LEU A 1119 51.15 -83.66 170.20
CA LEU A 1119 51.90 -83.01 171.28
C LEU A 1119 51.03 -82.44 172.43
N ARG A 1120 49.71 -82.26 172.23
CA ARG A 1120 48.85 -81.50 173.17
C ARG A 1120 48.10 -82.33 174.23
N ASN A 1121 48.27 -83.65 174.28
CA ASN A 1121 47.50 -84.54 175.17
C ASN A 1121 48.08 -84.74 176.59
N VAL A 1122 49.16 -84.06 177.00
CA VAL A 1122 49.93 -84.42 178.21
C VAL A 1122 49.92 -83.39 179.34
N GLN A 1123 50.00 -82.07 179.08
CA GLN A 1123 50.26 -81.09 180.14
C GLN A 1123 49.41 -79.82 180.09
N SER A 1124 48.76 -79.56 181.22
CA SER A 1124 48.14 -78.30 181.64
C SER A 1124 48.57 -78.01 183.09
N VAL A 1125 48.08 -76.90 183.68
CA VAL A 1125 48.31 -76.41 185.07
C VAL A 1125 49.48 -75.41 185.24
N CYS A 1126 49.10 -74.11 185.21
CA CYS A 1126 49.60 -72.97 186.01
C CYS A 1126 51.04 -72.43 185.84
N SER A 1127 51.33 -71.13 186.08
CA SER A 1127 50.49 -69.88 186.16
C SER A 1127 51.36 -68.63 186.42
N MET A 1128 50.81 -67.42 186.18
CA MET A 1128 51.21 -66.11 186.77
C MET A 1128 52.58 -65.51 186.38
N GLU A 1129 52.80 -64.18 186.31
CA GLU A 1129 51.91 -63.02 186.07
C GLU A 1129 52.78 -61.76 185.82
N GLU A 1130 52.55 -60.96 184.76
CA GLU A 1130 52.92 -59.53 184.63
C GLU A 1130 52.41 -59.00 183.26
N LEU A 1131 51.35 -58.18 183.18
CA LEU A 1131 51.30 -56.70 183.33
C LEU A 1131 51.83 -55.83 182.16
N LYS A 1132 51.14 -55.83 181.00
CA LYS A 1132 50.33 -54.66 180.53
C LYS A 1132 49.65 -54.82 179.15
N LYS A 1133 48.31 -54.64 179.17
CA LYS A 1133 47.40 -54.13 178.11
C LYS A 1133 47.19 -54.96 176.82
N MET A 1134 46.01 -55.59 176.75
CA MET A 1134 45.30 -56.01 175.52
C MET A 1134 44.09 -55.04 175.25
N PHE A 1135 43.17 -55.43 174.37
CA PHE A 1135 41.86 -54.81 174.04
C PHE A 1135 41.91 -53.55 173.13
N PRO A 1136 40.83 -53.22 172.37
CA PRO A 1136 39.48 -53.83 172.30
C PRO A 1136 39.49 -55.15 171.50
N ALA A 1137 38.70 -56.18 171.81
CA ALA A 1137 37.23 -56.26 171.77
C ALA A 1137 36.42 -55.08 172.31
N GLU A 1138 35.52 -54.55 171.49
CA GLU A 1138 34.13 -54.28 171.87
C GLU A 1138 33.21 -54.01 170.65
N SER A 1139 31.91 -54.17 170.88
CA SER A 1139 30.80 -53.37 170.32
C SER A 1139 30.53 -53.26 168.80
N LEU A 1140 29.48 -53.99 168.40
CA LEU A 1140 28.23 -53.49 167.77
C LEU A 1140 28.19 -52.94 166.32
N LEU A 1141 27.19 -53.50 165.60
CA LEU A 1141 26.25 -52.83 164.66
C LEU A 1141 26.77 -52.16 163.38
N LEU A 1142 26.50 -52.86 162.27
CA LEU A 1142 25.42 -52.49 161.33
C LEU A 1142 24.93 -51.03 161.38
N ASN A 1143 25.56 -50.15 160.60
CA ASN A 1143 24.92 -49.02 159.90
C ASN A 1143 25.83 -48.55 158.74
N GLY A 1144 25.34 -48.01 157.62
CA GLY A 1144 23.93 -47.83 157.25
C GLY A 1144 23.52 -46.38 156.93
N SER A 1145 24.36 -45.58 156.26
CA SER A 1145 24.00 -44.26 155.71
C SER A 1145 25.07 -43.72 154.74
N VAL A 1146 24.77 -42.93 153.70
CA VAL A 1146 23.51 -42.82 152.93
C VAL A 1146 23.83 -42.27 151.51
N LEU A 1147 22.81 -42.18 150.65
CA LEU A 1147 22.84 -41.71 149.26
C LEU A 1147 23.38 -40.28 149.02
N GLN A 1148 23.93 -40.09 147.81
CA GLN A 1148 23.92 -38.86 146.98
C GLN A 1148 24.72 -37.60 147.41
N PRO A 1149 25.14 -36.73 146.45
CA PRO A 1149 25.48 -36.99 145.05
C PRO A 1149 26.72 -36.20 144.54
N THR A 1150 26.87 -36.16 143.21
CA THR A 1150 27.58 -35.16 142.39
C THR A 1150 29.12 -35.10 142.37
N ASN A 1151 29.63 -35.75 141.32
CA ASN A 1151 30.52 -35.22 140.28
C ASN A 1151 32.06 -35.37 140.43
N PRO A 1152 32.77 -35.75 139.34
CA PRO A 1152 34.20 -36.00 139.33
C PRO A 1152 35.02 -34.90 138.61
N SER A 1153 36.30 -35.24 138.36
CA SER A 1153 37.29 -34.58 137.50
C SER A 1153 38.00 -33.35 138.08
N LEU A 1154 39.35 -33.38 138.01
CA LEU A 1154 40.18 -32.20 138.23
C LEU A 1154 40.33 -31.42 136.92
N ALA A 1155 40.15 -30.11 137.01
CA ALA A 1155 40.53 -29.11 136.01
C ALA A 1155 42.04 -28.75 136.17
N PRO A 1156 42.66 -27.79 135.42
CA PRO A 1156 42.09 -26.73 134.59
C PRO A 1156 42.46 -26.81 133.09
N GLY A 1157 41.78 -26.10 132.17
CA GLY A 1157 40.54 -25.32 132.35
C GLY A 1157 40.60 -23.91 131.74
N MET A 1158 40.13 -23.77 130.49
CA MET A 1158 39.62 -22.51 129.92
C MET A 1158 38.39 -22.78 129.05
N CYS A 1159 37.42 -21.85 129.06
CA CYS A 1159 36.08 -21.99 128.47
C CYS A 1159 36.03 -21.50 126.99
N SER A 1160 34.97 -21.67 126.19
CA SER A 1160 33.61 -22.20 126.43
C SER A 1160 33.00 -22.75 125.12
N PRO A 1161 32.08 -23.75 125.12
CA PRO A 1161 31.57 -24.36 123.89
C PRO A 1161 30.04 -24.22 123.63
N LEU A 1162 29.67 -24.48 122.37
CA LEU A 1162 28.44 -25.14 121.86
C LEU A 1162 27.04 -24.51 122.02
N GLY A 1163 26.24 -24.70 120.96
CA GLY A 1163 24.78 -24.68 120.94
C GLY A 1163 24.26 -25.50 119.75
N ILE A 1164 23.34 -26.44 119.98
CA ILE A 1164 22.78 -27.37 118.97
C ILE A 1164 21.27 -27.53 119.22
N LEU A 1165 20.44 -27.18 118.23
CA LEU A 1165 19.00 -27.53 118.05
C LEU A 1165 18.06 -27.17 119.26
N ASP A 1166 16.72 -27.06 119.18
CA ASP A 1166 15.71 -27.41 118.18
C ASP A 1166 14.38 -26.66 118.49
N VAL A 1167 13.30 -26.93 117.72
CA VAL A 1167 11.85 -26.78 118.07
C VAL A 1167 11.35 -25.36 118.49
N ILE A 1168 10.69 -24.52 117.65
CA ILE A 1168 9.42 -24.63 116.87
C ILE A 1168 8.15 -24.09 117.61
N ARG A 1169 7.38 -23.22 116.89
CA ARG A 1169 5.99 -22.68 117.13
C ARG A 1169 5.80 -21.53 118.16
N ARG A 1170 4.71 -20.73 118.12
CA ARG A 1170 3.97 -20.05 117.00
C ARG A 1170 2.77 -19.22 117.56
N VAL A 1171 2.79 -17.89 117.46
CA VAL A 1171 1.62 -16.97 117.51
C VAL A 1171 2.04 -15.74 116.67
N LYS A 1172 1.52 -15.53 115.44
CA LYS A 1172 0.35 -14.70 115.06
C LYS A 1172 0.41 -13.26 115.62
N THR A 1173 0.17 -12.20 114.84
CA THR A 1173 -0.60 -12.07 113.58
C THR A 1173 0.21 -11.49 112.40
N GLY A 1174 -0.36 -11.57 111.18
CA GLY A 1174 0.20 -11.02 109.94
C GLY A 1174 -0.20 -11.90 108.75
N GLU A 1175 -1.00 -11.37 107.81
CA GLU A 1175 -1.60 -12.14 106.71
C GLU A 1175 -1.40 -11.41 105.36
N HIS A 1176 -1.33 -12.19 104.27
CA HIS A 1176 -1.40 -11.77 102.86
C HIS A 1176 -2.87 -11.42 102.47
N PRO A 1177 -3.19 -10.84 101.29
CA PRO A 1177 -2.39 -10.79 100.05
C PRO A 1177 -2.33 -9.44 99.28
N GLU A 1178 -1.68 -9.51 98.10
CA GLU A 1178 -1.90 -8.73 96.86
C GLU A 1178 -1.37 -7.29 96.62
N ILE A 1179 -0.75 -7.16 95.41
CA ILE A 1179 -0.60 -6.00 94.50
C ILE A 1179 0.22 -4.76 94.95
N GLY A 1180 1.25 -4.39 94.14
CA GLY A 1180 1.66 -2.97 93.98
C GLY A 1180 3.15 -2.59 93.81
N ASN A 1181 3.68 -2.69 92.58
CA ASN A 1181 4.75 -1.86 91.93
C ASN A 1181 6.10 -1.47 92.61
N ALA A 1182 7.17 -1.64 91.81
CA ALA A 1182 8.46 -0.90 91.77
C ALA A 1182 9.42 -1.05 92.99
N SER A 1183 10.74 -0.88 92.88
CA SER A 1183 11.62 -0.25 91.86
C SER A 1183 12.99 -0.98 91.75
N LEU A 1184 13.99 -0.35 91.08
CA LEU A 1184 15.43 -0.71 91.01
C LEU A 1184 15.81 -1.84 90.01
N SER A 1185 17.05 -1.96 89.52
CA SER A 1185 17.98 -1.01 88.85
C SER A 1185 19.21 -1.77 88.32
N GLN A 1186 19.88 -1.23 87.30
CA GLN A 1186 21.16 -1.67 86.68
C GLN A 1186 22.34 -1.93 87.66
N PRO A 1187 23.46 -2.62 87.27
CA PRO A 1187 24.10 -2.57 85.94
C PRO A 1187 24.71 -3.85 85.31
N SER A 1188 25.17 -3.66 84.06
CA SER A 1188 26.23 -4.27 83.19
C SER A 1188 27.01 -5.54 83.65
N GLU A 1189 27.58 -6.40 82.79
CA GLU A 1189 28.12 -6.35 81.40
C GLU A 1189 27.94 -7.74 80.70
N ILE A 1190 28.13 -8.05 79.40
CA ILE A 1190 28.34 -7.35 78.10
C ILE A 1190 28.00 -8.36 76.95
N GLY A 1191 27.69 -7.92 75.72
CA GLY A 1191 27.74 -8.81 74.53
C GLY A 1191 26.88 -8.44 73.29
N TYR A 1192 27.50 -7.79 72.29
CA TYR A 1192 27.18 -7.72 70.85
C TYR A 1192 25.72 -7.61 70.28
N LEU A 1193 25.53 -6.54 69.47
CA LEU A 1193 24.77 -6.42 68.19
C LEU A 1193 23.23 -6.23 68.10
N ASN A 1194 22.89 -5.08 67.47
CA ASN A 1194 21.88 -4.86 66.40
C ASN A 1194 20.39 -4.47 66.63
N VAL A 1195 20.10 -3.20 66.24
CA VAL A 1195 18.89 -2.58 65.61
C VAL A 1195 17.44 -2.75 66.13
N THR A 1196 16.90 -1.62 66.62
CA THR A 1196 15.55 -1.01 66.37
C THR A 1196 14.26 -1.86 66.29
N SER A 1197 13.20 -1.45 67.01
CA SER A 1197 12.04 -0.70 66.43
C SER A 1197 10.90 -0.36 67.44
N THR A 1198 9.96 0.49 66.99
CA THR A 1198 8.54 0.70 67.41
C THR A 1198 8.12 1.76 68.46
N ALA A 1199 6.95 2.36 68.14
CA ALA A 1199 5.93 3.05 68.95
C ALA A 1199 6.13 4.51 69.44
N GLY A 1200 5.10 5.35 69.19
CA GLY A 1200 4.82 6.66 69.83
C GLY A 1200 3.69 6.52 70.87
N PRO A 1201 2.69 7.44 71.00
CA PRO A 1201 2.32 8.61 70.17
C PRO A 1201 2.49 9.95 70.97
N THR A 1202 1.72 11.06 70.96
CA THR A 1202 0.35 11.41 70.47
C THR A 1202 0.10 12.94 70.40
N ALA A 1203 -0.88 13.34 69.57
CA ALA A 1203 -1.86 14.45 69.75
C ALA A 1203 -1.46 15.96 69.67
N ALA A 1204 -2.06 16.62 68.65
CA ALA A 1204 -3.00 17.77 68.76
C ALA A 1204 -2.64 19.13 68.09
N ARG A 1205 -3.71 19.75 67.55
CA ARG A 1205 -3.91 21.16 67.09
C ARG A 1205 -3.39 21.58 65.70
N GLU A 1206 -4.08 22.44 64.91
CA GLU A 1206 -5.53 22.75 64.72
C GLU A 1206 -5.71 23.85 63.62
N HIS A 1207 -6.81 23.82 62.83
CA HIS A 1207 -7.39 24.93 62.00
C HIS A 1207 -6.50 25.55 60.86
N GLU A 1208 -6.99 26.17 59.77
CA GLU A 1208 -8.32 26.21 59.10
C GLU A 1208 -8.23 26.64 57.59
N ASP A 1209 -9.26 26.24 56.83
CA ASP A 1209 -9.95 26.85 55.67
C ASP A 1209 -9.30 27.44 54.38
N THR A 1210 -9.87 26.93 53.27
CA THR A 1210 -10.37 27.50 51.98
C THR A 1210 -10.45 29.03 51.78
N PRO A 1211 -10.53 29.58 50.52
CA PRO A 1211 -11.22 29.03 49.31
C PRO A 1211 -10.38 29.15 47.99
N SER A 1212 -10.86 28.99 46.73
CA SER A 1212 -12.22 28.91 46.16
C SER A 1212 -12.33 28.12 44.83
N LEU A 1213 -13.46 27.42 44.67
CA LEU A 1213 -14.35 27.27 43.48
C LEU A 1213 -13.86 27.58 42.04
N GLY A 1214 -14.29 26.71 41.10
CA GLY A 1214 -14.40 26.96 39.65
C GLY A 1214 -14.79 25.68 38.90
N SER A 1215 -15.90 25.69 38.15
CA SER A 1215 -16.47 24.50 37.47
C SER A 1215 -16.81 24.75 36.00
N ASP A 1216 -16.85 23.65 35.24
CA ASP A 1216 -17.66 23.36 34.03
C ASP A 1216 -17.48 24.19 32.73
N GLU A 1217 -18.00 23.59 31.64
CA GLU A 1217 -18.23 24.11 30.28
C GLU A 1217 -17.00 24.61 29.47
N VAL A 1218 -16.37 23.70 28.71
CA VAL A 1218 -16.70 23.36 27.30
C VAL A 1218 -16.09 22.00 26.93
#